data_AF-A0A4V4IXX5-F1
#
_entry.id   AF-A0A4V4IXX5-F1
#
_cell.length_a   1.000
_cell.length_b   1.000
_cell.length_c   1.000
_cell.angle_alpha   90.00
_cell.angle_beta   90.00
_cell.angle_gamma   90.00
#
_symmetry.space_group_name_H-M   'P 1'
#
loop_
_entity.id
_entity.type
_entity.pdbx_description
1 polymer ?
#
loop_
_entity_poly.entity_id
_entity_poly.type
_entity_poly.pdbx_seq_one_letter_code
_entity_poly.pdbx_strand_id
1 'polypeptide(L)'
;MKPFHSSWLVSTLVAAAQFGSALQLTVSDADSIRSTASVVAYDLMSYYTGNRTGDVPGNLPSPYYWWEAGAMFGEMVEYWYYTGDTTYNDEVKQALLHQVGDDKDYMPRNQSKSLGNDDQVFWAFSAMTAAELKFEDPGDGQPSWLSLAQAVFNEQASRWDDATCGGGLRWQIFTFNAGYDYKNAVSNGGFFQLAARLARYTQNQTYVDWAEKTWEWYAGTPLLETDNWQVNDGSGTQKNCSDASQLQWTYNYGVFLAGNAYLYNYTGDAKYMDRIDGLLNSTLERFFPDKMGGVMVEVTCEPLGNCNNDQPAFKAFLTRWLVLTAQLVPEVYDRIFEYLRKSAAGAAGQCSGGELGRHCGREWNSTVWDGTSGVGEQMSALAIIQAMMLDTTELAAPVGATTGGTSKGDPSAEPLENGKPIVGDIDGSNVCWKETHVIGRSHTSDRRREVGGVETVGKKIIRHNTIHTSTMPPRLNLLSRASLCRPTAPHSSVASLLQPFLRSAQQPQQQRNASILSSLSDNSGAYNKKIRRGRGPSSGKGKTSGRGHKGQKAHGKVPRNFNGGQTPEEVVHGVRGFENQHSIEMTPLNINRLQAWIDAGRLDPNQPITLRELAKSRCIHGIKDGIKLLARSSEKLTTPVDIVVSRASASAIAAIEAAGGKVTTRYYTKPSISRVRRGETDPIYSIQSAEPTTPRPEFKYRLPDPASRKDIEYYRDPAHRGYLSHMLQEGQGPSLFFKTPGQGRVDHKKVTSKGAKSAIKGENRVW
;
A
#
# COMPACT_ATOMS: atom_id res chain seq x y z
N MET A 1 17.10 -36.34 -70.97
CA MET A 1 17.69 -36.40 -69.62
C MET A 1 17.04 -35.30 -68.78
N LYS A 2 16.58 -35.58 -67.56
CA LYS A 2 15.99 -34.58 -66.65
C LYS A 2 17.09 -33.96 -65.77
N PRO A 3 17.13 -32.63 -65.56
CA PRO A 3 17.76 -32.04 -64.39
C PRO A 3 16.77 -31.89 -63.23
N PHE A 4 17.28 -32.02 -62.00
CA PHE A 4 16.51 -31.87 -60.77
C PHE A 4 16.22 -30.40 -60.46
N HIS A 5 15.02 -30.08 -59.95
CA HIS A 5 14.79 -28.86 -59.17
C HIS A 5 14.98 -29.17 -57.69
N SER A 6 15.97 -28.51 -57.07
CA SER A 6 16.19 -28.53 -55.62
C SER A 6 15.40 -27.40 -54.95
N SER A 7 14.35 -27.76 -54.22
CA SER A 7 13.62 -26.80 -53.38
C SER A 7 14.44 -26.48 -52.13
N TRP A 8 14.97 -25.25 -52.04
CA TRP A 8 15.50 -24.72 -50.79
C TRP A 8 14.36 -24.15 -49.94
N LEU A 9 14.11 -24.77 -48.79
CA LEU A 9 13.22 -24.23 -47.77
C LEU A 9 13.87 -23.00 -47.11
N VAL A 10 13.47 -21.81 -47.56
CA VAL A 10 13.73 -20.57 -46.83
C VAL A 10 12.73 -20.50 -45.68
N SER A 11 13.16 -20.89 -44.48
CA SER A 11 12.40 -20.64 -43.26
C SER A 11 12.40 -19.16 -42.94
N THR A 12 11.41 -18.42 -43.47
CA THR A 12 11.12 -17.05 -43.04
C THR A 12 10.60 -17.07 -41.62
N LEU A 13 11.47 -16.71 -40.69
CA LEU A 13 11.13 -16.51 -39.29
C LEU A 13 10.29 -15.23 -39.19
N VAL A 14 8.97 -15.37 -39.38
CA VAL A 14 8.01 -14.28 -39.16
C VAL A 14 7.99 -13.99 -37.67
N ALA A 15 8.70 -12.94 -37.26
CA ALA A 15 8.48 -12.28 -36.00
C ALA A 15 7.09 -11.63 -36.06
N ALA A 16 6.05 -12.41 -35.76
CA ALA A 16 4.71 -11.89 -35.55
C ALA A 16 4.76 -11.00 -34.31
N ALA A 17 4.78 -9.69 -34.52
CA ALA A 17 4.36 -8.76 -33.49
C ALA A 17 2.91 -9.10 -33.17
N GLN A 18 2.67 -9.74 -32.01
CA GLN A 18 1.33 -9.95 -31.50
C GLN A 18 0.75 -8.59 -31.14
N PHE A 19 0.02 -7.99 -32.08
CA PHE A 19 -0.95 -6.95 -31.74
C PHE A 19 -2.02 -7.63 -30.87
N GLY A 20 -2.05 -7.29 -29.59
CA GLY A 20 -2.97 -7.89 -28.62
C GLY A 20 -4.42 -7.68 -29.05
N SER A 21 -5.08 -8.76 -29.45
CA SER A 21 -6.54 -8.80 -29.57
C SER A 21 -7.14 -8.95 -28.18
N ALA A 22 -8.15 -8.14 -27.85
CA ALA A 22 -8.89 -8.26 -26.59
C ALA A 22 -9.39 -9.69 -26.34
N LEU A 23 -9.45 -10.08 -25.07
CA LEU A 23 -9.91 -11.42 -24.67
C LEU A 23 -11.29 -11.72 -25.24
N GLN A 24 -11.40 -12.84 -25.97
CA GLN A 24 -12.61 -13.26 -26.65
C GLN A 24 -13.51 -14.05 -25.68
N LEU A 25 -14.36 -13.35 -24.94
CA LEU A 25 -15.34 -13.95 -24.03
C LEU A 25 -16.67 -14.27 -24.75
N THR A 26 -17.10 -15.51 -24.67
CA THR A 26 -18.46 -15.96 -25.01
C THR A 26 -19.19 -16.31 -23.72
N VAL A 27 -20.06 -15.42 -23.24
CA VAL A 27 -20.74 -15.53 -21.93
C VAL A 27 -21.70 -16.73 -21.81
N SER A 28 -21.98 -17.43 -22.90
CA SER A 28 -22.80 -18.65 -22.93
C SER A 28 -21.98 -19.94 -23.07
N ASP A 29 -20.65 -19.88 -23.01
CA ASP A 29 -19.75 -21.02 -23.13
C ASP A 29 -18.84 -21.12 -21.90
N ALA A 30 -19.06 -22.17 -21.10
CA ALA A 30 -18.31 -22.44 -19.87
C ALA A 30 -16.79 -22.52 -20.09
N ASP A 31 -16.32 -23.04 -21.23
CA ASP A 31 -14.88 -23.17 -21.48
C ASP A 31 -14.26 -21.85 -21.95
N SER A 32 -15.02 -21.02 -22.69
CA SER A 32 -14.64 -19.61 -22.96
C SER A 32 -14.56 -18.79 -21.67
N ILE A 33 -15.51 -18.96 -20.75
CA ILE A 33 -15.50 -18.27 -19.44
C ILE A 33 -14.30 -18.73 -18.61
N ARG A 34 -14.11 -20.05 -18.40
CA ARG A 34 -12.98 -20.59 -17.63
C ARG A 34 -11.63 -20.14 -18.18
N SER A 35 -11.43 -20.23 -19.49
CA SER A 35 -10.16 -19.84 -20.13
C SER A 35 -9.90 -18.33 -20.03
N THR A 36 -10.93 -17.50 -20.17
CA THR A 36 -10.82 -16.04 -19.97
C THR A 36 -10.52 -15.71 -18.50
N ALA A 37 -11.31 -16.25 -17.57
CA ALA A 37 -11.12 -16.04 -16.13
C ALA A 37 -9.73 -16.49 -15.67
N SER A 38 -9.20 -17.62 -16.16
CA SER A 38 -7.87 -18.11 -15.82
C SER A 38 -6.75 -17.16 -16.25
N VAL A 39 -6.90 -16.49 -17.41
CA VAL A 39 -5.95 -15.47 -17.86
C VAL A 39 -6.00 -14.23 -16.96
N VAL A 40 -7.19 -13.72 -16.62
CA VAL A 40 -7.33 -12.54 -15.75
C VAL A 40 -6.89 -12.86 -14.31
N ALA A 41 -7.20 -14.06 -13.80
CA ALA A 41 -6.74 -14.53 -12.50
C ALA A 41 -5.21 -14.66 -12.42
N TYR A 42 -4.55 -15.11 -13.50
CA TYR A 42 -3.09 -15.10 -13.59
C TYR A 42 -2.51 -13.68 -13.56
N ASP A 43 -3.09 -12.76 -14.33
CA ASP A 43 -2.62 -11.37 -14.38
C ASP A 43 -2.89 -10.63 -13.04
N LEU A 44 -4.01 -10.90 -12.36
CA LEU A 44 -4.30 -10.46 -11.00
C LEU A 44 -3.28 -11.01 -9.99
N MET A 45 -3.04 -12.33 -9.99
CA MET A 45 -2.06 -12.96 -9.10
C MET A 45 -0.61 -12.55 -9.41
N SER A 46 -0.32 -12.00 -10.60
CA SER A 46 1.01 -11.46 -10.92
C SER A 46 1.42 -10.25 -10.08
N TYR A 47 0.44 -9.48 -9.56
CA TYR A 47 0.66 -8.36 -8.63
C TYR A 47 1.04 -8.85 -7.23
N TYR A 48 0.68 -10.08 -6.85
CA TYR A 48 1.00 -10.63 -5.54
C TYR A 48 2.48 -10.99 -5.43
N THR A 49 3.11 -10.55 -4.35
CA THR A 49 4.52 -10.84 -4.06
C THR A 49 4.72 -11.58 -2.73
N GLY A 50 3.69 -11.69 -1.88
CA GLY A 50 3.80 -12.28 -0.54
C GLY A 50 4.18 -13.77 -0.50
N ASN A 51 4.09 -14.50 -1.62
CA ASN A 51 4.62 -15.87 -1.74
C ASN A 51 6.14 -15.92 -2.05
N ARG A 52 6.80 -14.78 -2.26
CA ARG A 52 8.24 -14.70 -2.55
C ARG A 52 9.05 -14.69 -1.26
N THR A 53 10.19 -15.39 -1.26
CA THR A 53 11.09 -15.48 -0.11
C THR A 53 11.56 -14.10 0.35
N GLY A 54 11.07 -13.67 1.51
CA GLY A 54 11.43 -12.40 2.16
C GLY A 54 10.31 -11.35 2.18
N ASP A 55 9.23 -11.56 1.42
CA ASP A 55 8.00 -10.77 1.51
C ASP A 55 7.05 -11.33 2.59
N VAL A 56 5.90 -10.69 2.77
CA VAL A 56 4.90 -11.03 3.79
C VAL A 56 3.66 -11.63 3.11
N PRO A 57 3.31 -12.91 3.37
CA PRO A 57 2.11 -13.51 2.81
C PRO A 57 0.84 -12.73 3.17
N GLY A 58 -0.09 -12.60 2.23
CA GLY A 58 -1.31 -11.81 2.42
C GLY A 58 -1.17 -10.28 2.31
N ASN A 59 0.04 -9.75 2.04
CA ASN A 59 0.20 -8.35 1.67
C ASN A 59 0.36 -8.19 0.14
N LEU A 60 -0.20 -7.10 -0.39
CA LEU A 60 0.12 -6.58 -1.71
C LEU A 60 1.22 -5.50 -1.63
N PRO A 61 2.00 -5.28 -2.70
CA PRO A 61 2.95 -4.18 -2.76
C PRO A 61 2.24 -2.82 -2.86
N SER A 62 2.97 -1.74 -2.59
CA SER A 62 2.50 -0.38 -2.86
C SER A 62 2.05 -0.24 -4.33
N PRO A 63 0.88 0.38 -4.61
CA PRO A 63 0.19 1.34 -3.75
C PRO A 63 -1.12 0.81 -3.13
N TYR A 64 -1.30 -0.51 -3.09
CA TYR A 64 -2.51 -1.18 -2.59
C TYR A 64 -2.53 -1.23 -1.05
N TYR A 65 -3.73 -1.19 -0.47
CA TYR A 65 -3.92 -1.27 0.98
C TYR A 65 -4.15 -2.72 1.45
N TRP A 66 -4.05 -2.93 2.77
CA TRP A 66 -4.15 -4.27 3.36
C TRP A 66 -5.52 -4.93 3.18
N TRP A 67 -6.61 -4.15 3.22
CA TRP A 67 -7.96 -4.65 2.97
C TRP A 67 -8.15 -5.19 1.54
N GLU A 68 -7.55 -4.52 0.55
CA GLU A 68 -7.66 -4.88 -0.87
C GLU A 68 -7.00 -6.24 -1.14
N ALA A 69 -5.89 -6.54 -0.44
CA ALA A 69 -5.28 -7.86 -0.47
C ALA A 69 -6.22 -8.93 0.09
N GLY A 70 -6.87 -8.68 1.24
CA GLY A 70 -7.88 -9.59 1.80
C GLY A 70 -9.02 -9.83 0.82
N ALA A 71 -9.56 -8.76 0.26
CA ALA A 71 -10.66 -8.80 -0.70
C ALA A 71 -10.31 -9.56 -2.00
N MET A 72 -9.07 -9.41 -2.49
CA MET A 72 -8.49 -10.18 -3.60
C MET A 72 -8.43 -11.68 -3.27
N PHE A 73 -7.94 -12.07 -2.09
CA PHE A 73 -7.92 -13.50 -1.72
C PHE A 73 -9.32 -14.10 -1.58
N GLY A 74 -10.30 -13.33 -1.09
CA GLY A 74 -11.71 -13.75 -1.11
C GLY A 74 -12.27 -13.94 -2.52
N GLU A 75 -11.85 -13.12 -3.48
CA GLU A 75 -12.22 -13.31 -4.89
C GLU A 75 -11.55 -14.55 -5.50
N MET A 76 -10.32 -14.85 -5.11
CA MET A 76 -9.62 -16.06 -5.56
C MET A 76 -10.23 -17.35 -4.98
N VAL A 77 -10.92 -17.30 -3.83
CA VAL A 77 -11.79 -18.40 -3.36
C VAL A 77 -12.99 -18.59 -4.30
N GLU A 78 -13.62 -17.50 -4.74
CA GLU A 78 -14.73 -17.54 -5.71
C GLU A 78 -14.27 -18.01 -7.09
N TYR A 79 -13.06 -17.62 -7.53
CA TYR A 79 -12.43 -18.12 -8.75
C TYR A 79 -12.29 -19.65 -8.74
N TRP A 80 -11.73 -20.21 -7.66
CA TRP A 80 -11.66 -21.66 -7.47
C TRP A 80 -13.05 -22.30 -7.54
N TYR A 81 -14.02 -21.71 -6.84
CA TYR A 81 -15.38 -22.24 -6.76
C TYR A 81 -16.10 -22.26 -8.12
N TYR A 82 -16.01 -21.17 -8.88
CA TYR A 82 -16.69 -21.03 -10.18
C TYR A 82 -16.00 -21.81 -11.31
N THR A 83 -14.67 -21.88 -11.31
CA THR A 83 -13.91 -22.50 -12.43
C THR A 83 -13.51 -23.95 -12.16
N GLY A 84 -13.36 -24.34 -10.90
CA GLY A 84 -12.74 -25.59 -10.45
C GLY A 84 -11.21 -25.57 -10.46
N ASP A 85 -10.56 -24.46 -10.83
CA ASP A 85 -9.10 -24.33 -10.87
C ASP A 85 -8.51 -24.17 -9.45
N THR A 86 -7.64 -25.10 -9.06
CA THR A 86 -6.99 -25.13 -7.74
C THR A 86 -5.62 -24.43 -7.71
N THR A 87 -5.18 -23.81 -8.81
CA THR A 87 -3.79 -23.33 -9.00
C THR A 87 -3.29 -22.40 -7.89
N TYR A 88 -4.17 -21.61 -7.26
CA TYR A 88 -3.81 -20.60 -6.26
C TYR A 88 -4.30 -20.93 -4.84
N ASN A 89 -4.86 -22.13 -4.61
CA ASN A 89 -5.54 -22.45 -3.34
C ASN A 89 -4.59 -22.41 -2.14
N ASP A 90 -3.34 -22.84 -2.30
CA ASP A 90 -2.37 -22.82 -1.21
C ASP A 90 -1.84 -21.41 -0.91
N GLU A 91 -1.64 -20.56 -1.91
CA GLU A 91 -1.35 -19.13 -1.72
C GLU A 91 -2.49 -18.40 -1.01
N VAL A 92 -3.73 -18.63 -1.42
CA VAL A 92 -4.94 -18.05 -0.79
C VAL A 92 -5.05 -18.47 0.67
N LYS A 93 -4.94 -19.79 0.94
CA LYS A 93 -4.99 -20.37 2.28
C LYS A 93 -3.86 -19.81 3.17
N GLN A 94 -2.64 -19.74 2.65
CA GLN A 94 -1.50 -19.16 3.36
C GLN A 94 -1.70 -17.66 3.65
N ALA A 95 -2.19 -16.88 2.68
CA ALA A 95 -2.41 -15.45 2.81
C ALA A 95 -3.46 -15.12 3.88
N LEU A 96 -4.63 -15.76 3.81
CA LEU A 96 -5.71 -15.60 4.79
C LEU A 96 -5.24 -15.98 6.20
N LEU A 97 -4.50 -17.09 6.35
CA LEU A 97 -3.99 -17.53 7.66
C LEU A 97 -2.84 -16.66 8.21
N HIS A 98 -2.03 -16.03 7.35
CA HIS A 98 -0.92 -15.19 7.82
C HIS A 98 -1.38 -13.86 8.43
N GLN A 99 -2.56 -13.38 8.02
CA GLN A 99 -3.05 -12.05 8.39
C GLN A 99 -4.07 -12.05 9.54
N VAL A 100 -4.35 -13.21 10.15
CA VAL A 100 -5.35 -13.34 11.24
C VAL A 100 -5.00 -12.59 12.52
N GLY A 101 -3.74 -12.17 12.72
CA GLY A 101 -3.28 -11.50 13.94
C GLY A 101 -2.95 -12.47 15.09
N ASP A 102 -2.41 -11.93 16.19
CA ASP A 102 -2.07 -12.71 17.40
C ASP A 102 -3.35 -13.32 18.03
N ASP A 103 -4.44 -12.56 17.98
CA ASP A 103 -5.72 -12.82 18.64
C ASP A 103 -6.77 -13.49 17.69
N LYS A 104 -6.38 -13.77 16.44
CA LYS A 104 -7.17 -14.48 15.40
C LYS A 104 -8.47 -13.77 14.98
N ASP A 105 -8.41 -12.46 14.95
CA ASP A 105 -9.51 -11.52 14.77
C ASP A 105 -9.34 -10.60 13.55
N TYR A 106 -8.35 -10.89 12.69
CA TYR A 106 -7.93 -10.00 11.60
C TYR A 106 -7.56 -8.58 12.09
N MET A 107 -6.96 -8.44 13.28
CA MET A 107 -6.34 -7.20 13.75
C MET A 107 -4.82 -7.32 13.93
N PRO A 108 -4.05 -7.73 12.89
CA PRO A 108 -2.59 -7.83 12.99
C PRO A 108 -1.97 -6.47 13.32
N ARG A 109 -1.22 -6.41 14.43
CA ARG A 109 -0.64 -5.18 15.02
C ARG A 109 0.18 -4.31 14.06
N ASN A 110 0.72 -4.89 12.98
CA ASN A 110 1.45 -4.15 11.96
C ASN A 110 0.54 -3.21 11.14
N GLN A 111 -0.76 -3.50 11.04
CA GLN A 111 -1.73 -2.75 10.22
C GLN A 111 -2.46 -1.64 11.00
N SER A 112 -2.24 -1.49 12.32
CA SER A 112 -3.00 -0.57 13.18
C SER A 112 -3.05 0.90 12.72
N LYS A 113 -2.10 1.35 11.89
CA LYS A 113 -2.06 2.71 11.33
C LYS A 113 -3.10 3.01 10.24
N SER A 114 -3.72 1.97 9.68
CA SER A 114 -4.72 2.07 8.62
C SER A 114 -5.90 1.14 8.83
N LEU A 115 -6.03 0.51 10.01
CA LEU A 115 -7.08 -0.47 10.27
C LEU A 115 -8.42 0.20 10.62
N GLY A 116 -9.32 0.22 9.66
CA GLY A 116 -10.75 0.45 9.84
C GLY A 116 -11.57 -0.81 10.11
N ASN A 117 -12.85 -0.61 10.45
CA ASN A 117 -13.82 -1.70 10.57
C ASN A 117 -14.15 -2.27 9.19
N ASP A 118 -14.15 -1.44 8.16
CA ASP A 118 -14.16 -1.85 6.76
C ASP A 118 -12.91 -2.66 6.38
N ASP A 119 -11.71 -2.21 6.74
CA ASP A 119 -10.49 -3.01 6.48
C ASP A 119 -10.60 -4.42 7.09
N GLN A 120 -11.02 -4.52 8.35
CA GLN A 120 -11.18 -5.78 9.06
C GLN A 120 -12.29 -6.66 8.45
N VAL A 121 -13.43 -6.08 8.05
CA VAL A 121 -14.58 -6.85 7.55
C VAL A 121 -14.34 -7.45 6.16
N PHE A 122 -13.49 -6.86 5.31
CA PHE A 122 -13.12 -7.48 4.03
C PHE A 122 -12.34 -8.80 4.19
N TRP A 123 -11.52 -8.93 5.24
CA TRP A 123 -10.91 -10.22 5.59
C TRP A 123 -11.91 -11.20 6.18
N ALA A 124 -12.84 -10.72 7.02
CA ALA A 124 -13.96 -11.53 7.53
C ALA A 124 -14.85 -12.07 6.39
N PHE A 125 -15.13 -11.25 5.38
CA PHE A 125 -15.89 -11.68 4.19
C PHE A 125 -15.18 -12.78 3.42
N SER A 126 -13.85 -12.70 3.30
CA SER A 126 -13.06 -13.70 2.60
C SER A 126 -13.04 -15.03 3.35
N ALA A 127 -12.92 -15.00 4.68
CA ALA A 127 -13.09 -16.18 5.52
C ALA A 127 -14.54 -16.71 5.49
N MET A 128 -15.54 -15.84 5.57
CA MET A 128 -16.94 -16.25 5.51
C MET A 128 -17.28 -16.90 4.16
N THR A 129 -16.75 -16.37 3.05
CA THR A 129 -16.88 -16.95 1.70
C THR A 129 -16.19 -18.32 1.63
N ALA A 130 -15.01 -18.46 2.23
CA ALA A 130 -14.32 -19.75 2.32
C ALA A 130 -15.15 -20.81 3.08
N ALA A 131 -15.85 -20.44 4.16
CA ALA A 131 -16.78 -21.33 4.85
C ALA A 131 -18.02 -21.67 3.99
N GLU A 132 -18.64 -20.66 3.37
CA GLU A 132 -19.87 -20.76 2.57
C GLU A 132 -19.70 -21.48 1.23
N LEU A 133 -18.51 -21.48 0.65
CA LEU A 133 -18.19 -22.19 -0.60
C LEU A 133 -17.42 -23.50 -0.35
N LYS A 134 -17.24 -23.89 0.91
CA LYS A 134 -16.53 -25.11 1.34
C LYS A 134 -15.10 -25.19 0.82
N PHE A 135 -14.41 -24.04 0.82
CA PHE A 135 -12.97 -23.99 0.60
C PHE A 135 -12.25 -24.82 1.68
N GLU A 136 -11.12 -25.41 1.34
CA GLU A 136 -10.41 -26.36 2.20
C GLU A 136 -10.10 -25.75 3.58
N ASP A 137 -10.60 -26.39 4.65
CA ASP A 137 -10.38 -25.90 6.02
C ASP A 137 -8.88 -25.93 6.41
N PRO A 138 -8.38 -24.97 7.20
CA PRO A 138 -6.95 -24.85 7.58
C PRO A 138 -6.30 -26.03 8.32
N GLY A 139 -7.10 -27.00 8.81
CA GLY A 139 -6.64 -28.14 9.57
C GLY A 139 -6.45 -27.90 11.07
N ASP A 140 -6.03 -28.95 11.78
CA ASP A 140 -5.96 -28.94 13.25
C ASP A 140 -4.92 -27.94 13.79
N GLY A 141 -5.34 -27.14 14.79
CA GLY A 141 -4.50 -26.15 15.47
C GLY A 141 -4.53 -24.74 14.86
N GLN A 142 -5.11 -24.58 13.67
CA GLN A 142 -5.40 -23.27 13.06
C GLN A 142 -6.84 -22.84 13.36
N PRO A 143 -7.16 -21.52 13.32
CA PRO A 143 -8.55 -21.08 13.29
C PRO A 143 -9.24 -21.58 12.01
N SER A 144 -10.51 -21.94 12.13
CA SER A 144 -11.37 -22.25 10.99
C SER A 144 -11.89 -20.97 10.32
N TRP A 145 -12.31 -21.07 9.06
CA TRP A 145 -12.87 -19.96 8.31
C TRP A 145 -14.08 -19.31 9.01
N LEU A 146 -15.00 -20.12 9.55
CA LEU A 146 -16.13 -19.59 10.32
C LEU A 146 -15.70 -18.92 11.64
N SER A 147 -14.71 -19.46 12.36
CA SER A 147 -14.26 -18.86 13.63
C SER A 147 -13.66 -17.46 13.43
N LEU A 148 -12.93 -17.23 12.32
CA LEU A 148 -12.38 -15.93 11.97
C LEU A 148 -13.47 -14.89 11.67
N ALA A 149 -14.53 -15.31 10.96
CA ALA A 149 -15.69 -14.46 10.70
C ALA A 149 -16.45 -14.11 12.00
N GLN A 150 -16.58 -15.07 12.93
CA GLN A 150 -17.18 -14.83 14.24
C GLN A 150 -16.33 -13.93 15.14
N ALA A 151 -14.99 -14.07 15.11
CA ALA A 151 -14.06 -13.21 15.84
C ALA A 151 -14.24 -11.73 15.43
N VAL A 152 -14.18 -11.45 14.12
CA VAL A 152 -14.38 -10.08 13.59
C VAL A 152 -15.77 -9.53 13.97
N PHE A 153 -16.83 -10.34 13.89
CA PHE A 153 -18.15 -9.91 14.31
C PHE A 153 -18.20 -9.55 15.81
N ASN A 154 -17.66 -10.39 16.68
CA ASN A 154 -17.64 -10.16 18.13
C ASN A 154 -16.87 -8.87 18.47
N GLU A 155 -15.72 -8.69 17.83
CA GLU A 155 -14.88 -7.51 17.92
C GLU A 155 -15.60 -6.23 17.46
N GLN A 156 -16.28 -6.25 16.31
CA GLN A 156 -17.05 -5.11 15.82
C GLN A 156 -18.30 -4.82 16.65
N ALA A 157 -19.02 -5.84 17.10
CA ALA A 157 -20.17 -5.69 17.99
C ALA A 157 -19.78 -4.97 19.31
N SER A 158 -18.58 -5.23 19.83
CA SER A 158 -18.03 -4.55 21.02
C SER A 158 -17.75 -3.05 20.81
N ARG A 159 -17.56 -2.63 19.54
CA ARG A 159 -17.22 -1.25 19.13
C ARG A 159 -18.42 -0.39 18.73
N TRP A 160 -19.63 -0.92 18.85
CA TRP A 160 -20.85 -0.20 18.52
C TRP A 160 -20.99 1.09 19.37
N ASP A 161 -20.92 2.25 18.71
CA ASP A 161 -20.87 3.55 19.39
C ASP A 161 -22.25 4.20 19.47
N ASP A 162 -23.00 3.85 20.53
CA ASP A 162 -24.28 4.46 20.90
C ASP A 162 -24.14 5.92 21.39
N ALA A 163 -22.92 6.40 21.71
CA ALA A 163 -22.70 7.75 22.25
C ALA A 163 -22.66 8.85 21.18
N THR A 164 -22.48 8.52 19.89
CA THR A 164 -22.60 9.48 18.78
C THR A 164 -23.49 8.96 17.66
N CYS A 165 -24.27 9.85 17.05
CA CYS A 165 -25.22 9.52 15.98
C CYS A 165 -26.29 8.47 16.36
N GLY A 166 -26.51 8.22 17.65
CA GLY A 166 -27.50 7.25 18.14
C GLY A 166 -27.16 5.77 17.87
N GLY A 167 -25.89 5.47 17.58
CA GLY A 167 -25.45 4.13 17.18
C GLY A 167 -24.46 4.17 16.01
N GLY A 168 -24.11 2.99 15.51
CA GLY A 168 -23.25 2.78 14.34
C GLY A 168 -21.76 2.67 14.67
N LEU A 169 -21.05 1.89 13.87
CA LEU A 169 -19.59 1.81 13.85
C LEU A 169 -18.99 3.08 13.22
N ARG A 170 -17.84 3.46 13.77
CA ARG A 170 -16.92 4.43 13.15
C ARG A 170 -16.19 3.77 11.99
N TRP A 171 -15.68 4.58 11.07
CA TRP A 171 -14.82 4.08 10.00
C TRP A 171 -13.56 3.43 10.60
N GLN A 172 -12.76 4.20 11.32
CA GLN A 172 -11.51 3.72 11.90
C GLN A 172 -11.70 3.03 13.26
N ILE A 173 -10.91 1.98 13.54
CA ILE A 173 -10.92 1.30 14.84
C ILE A 173 -10.20 2.13 15.91
N PHE A 174 -9.04 2.70 15.57
CA PHE A 174 -8.18 3.39 16.51
C PHE A 174 -8.40 4.90 16.53
N THR A 175 -8.50 5.47 17.73
CA THR A 175 -8.75 6.92 17.97
C THR A 175 -7.69 7.86 17.39
N PHE A 176 -6.51 7.35 17.04
CA PHE A 176 -5.41 8.10 16.45
C PHE A 176 -5.40 8.09 14.90
N ASN A 177 -6.26 7.29 14.26
CA ASN A 177 -6.36 7.25 12.80
C ASN A 177 -7.27 8.37 12.29
N ALA A 178 -6.90 8.97 11.15
CA ALA A 178 -7.72 9.97 10.50
C ALA A 178 -9.02 9.33 9.98
N GLY A 179 -10.17 9.91 10.29
CA GLY A 179 -11.47 9.32 9.98
C GLY A 179 -12.13 8.54 11.14
N TYR A 180 -11.50 8.45 12.31
CA TYR A 180 -12.17 7.92 13.52
C TYR A 180 -13.43 8.72 13.88
N ASP A 181 -13.47 10.00 13.54
CA ASP A 181 -14.60 10.90 13.70
C ASP A 181 -15.68 10.79 12.61
N TYR A 182 -15.53 9.85 11.66
CA TYR A 182 -16.45 9.58 10.56
C TYR A 182 -17.19 8.24 10.78
N LYS A 183 -18.49 8.16 10.45
CA LYS A 183 -19.23 6.89 10.32
C LYS A 183 -19.62 6.72 8.85
N ASN A 184 -19.22 5.61 8.22
CA ASN A 184 -19.41 5.37 6.79
C ASN A 184 -20.31 4.15 6.50
N ALA A 185 -20.83 4.11 5.27
CA ALA A 185 -21.67 3.05 4.76
C ALA A 185 -20.96 1.69 4.78
N VAL A 186 -19.73 1.59 4.26
CA VAL A 186 -18.99 0.32 4.16
C VAL A 186 -18.74 -0.34 5.52
N SER A 187 -18.39 0.38 6.59
CA SER A 187 -18.17 -0.26 7.90
C SER A 187 -19.46 -0.82 8.49
N ASN A 188 -20.57 -0.09 8.34
CA ASN A 188 -21.85 -0.45 8.95
C ASN A 188 -22.61 -1.48 8.11
N GLY A 189 -22.69 -1.27 6.80
CA GLY A 189 -23.18 -2.26 5.84
C GLY A 189 -22.32 -3.52 5.82
N GLY A 190 -21.02 -3.38 6.05
CA GLY A 190 -20.07 -4.48 6.24
C GLY A 190 -20.46 -5.37 7.41
N PHE A 191 -20.57 -4.77 8.60
CA PHE A 191 -21.02 -5.44 9.83
C PHE A 191 -22.43 -6.04 9.69
N PHE A 192 -23.37 -5.31 9.08
CA PHE A 192 -24.72 -5.79 8.75
C PHE A 192 -24.70 -7.06 7.88
N GLN A 193 -23.92 -7.06 6.79
CA GLN A 193 -23.80 -8.23 5.93
C GLN A 193 -23.13 -9.40 6.65
N LEU A 194 -22.06 -9.16 7.41
CA LEU A 194 -21.39 -10.21 8.18
C LEU A 194 -22.35 -10.85 9.20
N ALA A 195 -23.16 -10.03 9.88
CA ALA A 195 -24.22 -10.49 10.76
C ALA A 195 -25.25 -11.34 10.02
N ALA A 196 -25.79 -10.86 8.88
CA ALA A 196 -26.74 -11.62 8.06
C ALA A 196 -26.19 -12.98 7.57
N ARG A 197 -24.92 -13.02 7.15
CA ARG A 197 -24.21 -14.23 6.72
C ARG A 197 -24.04 -15.22 7.88
N LEU A 198 -23.58 -14.74 9.04
CA LEU A 198 -23.46 -15.54 10.25
C LEU A 198 -24.81 -16.06 10.75
N ALA A 199 -25.88 -15.25 10.68
CA ALA A 199 -27.25 -15.67 11.01
C ALA A 199 -27.66 -16.89 10.16
N ARG A 200 -27.57 -16.77 8.83
CA ARG A 200 -27.93 -17.85 7.91
C ARG A 200 -27.02 -19.07 8.06
N TYR A 201 -25.71 -18.90 8.20
CA TYR A 201 -24.79 -20.04 8.32
C TYR A 201 -24.98 -20.79 9.65
N THR A 202 -25.03 -20.07 10.77
CA THR A 202 -25.05 -20.65 12.12
C THR A 202 -26.45 -20.95 12.66
N GLN A 203 -27.50 -20.45 11.99
CA GLN A 203 -28.90 -20.54 12.42
C GLN A 203 -29.16 -19.88 13.80
N ASN A 204 -28.41 -18.82 14.13
CA ASN A 204 -28.47 -18.13 15.41
C ASN A 204 -29.12 -16.74 15.28
N GLN A 205 -30.23 -16.56 16.01
CA GLN A 205 -31.05 -15.35 16.03
C GLN A 205 -30.27 -14.09 16.46
N THR A 206 -29.28 -14.21 17.35
CA THR A 206 -28.50 -13.06 17.84
C THR A 206 -27.86 -12.27 16.71
N TYR A 207 -27.44 -12.93 15.63
CA TYR A 207 -26.88 -12.26 14.45
C TYR A 207 -27.96 -11.54 13.62
N VAL A 208 -29.20 -12.03 13.58
CA VAL A 208 -30.34 -11.31 12.97
C VAL A 208 -30.64 -10.05 13.77
N ASP A 209 -30.65 -10.14 15.11
CA ASP A 209 -30.96 -9.01 15.98
C ASP A 209 -29.91 -7.88 15.82
N TRP A 210 -28.63 -8.24 15.67
CA TRP A 210 -27.57 -7.28 15.34
C TRP A 210 -27.65 -6.74 13.92
N ALA A 211 -28.08 -7.55 12.94
CA ALA A 211 -28.30 -7.10 11.58
C ALA A 211 -29.46 -6.07 11.53
N GLU A 212 -30.60 -6.37 12.16
CA GLU A 212 -31.72 -5.43 12.25
C GLU A 212 -31.36 -4.18 13.06
N LYS A 213 -30.68 -4.29 14.20
CA LYS A 213 -30.15 -3.11 14.93
C LYS A 213 -29.31 -2.20 14.02
N THR A 214 -28.47 -2.81 13.19
CA THR A 214 -27.59 -2.07 12.27
C THR A 214 -28.39 -1.42 11.13
N TRP A 215 -29.35 -2.14 10.56
CA TRP A 215 -30.25 -1.63 9.53
C TRP A 215 -31.14 -0.49 10.03
N GLU A 216 -31.82 -0.67 11.15
CA GLU A 216 -32.70 0.33 11.77
C GLU A 216 -31.96 1.62 12.10
N TRP A 217 -30.75 1.50 12.65
CA TRP A 217 -29.87 2.66 12.85
C TRP A 217 -29.52 3.33 11.51
N TYR A 218 -29.04 2.57 10.53
CA TYR A 218 -28.58 3.13 9.25
C TYR A 218 -29.70 3.85 8.50
N ALA A 219 -30.86 3.19 8.38
CA ALA A 219 -32.08 3.73 7.78
C ALA A 219 -32.70 4.90 8.57
N GLY A 220 -32.40 5.01 9.87
CA GLY A 220 -32.78 6.15 10.71
C GLY A 220 -31.87 7.38 10.57
N THR A 221 -30.81 7.31 9.76
CA THR A 221 -29.86 8.43 9.53
C THR A 221 -29.88 8.91 8.08
N PRO A 222 -29.39 10.13 7.77
CA PRO A 222 -29.18 10.59 6.39
C PRO A 222 -28.18 9.78 5.54
N LEU A 223 -27.65 8.67 6.06
CA LEU A 223 -26.81 7.74 5.32
C LEU A 223 -27.64 6.87 4.34
N LEU A 224 -28.93 6.66 4.60
CA LEU A 224 -29.87 6.08 3.65
C LEU A 224 -31.05 7.04 3.44
N GLU A 225 -31.25 7.49 2.22
CA GLU A 225 -32.46 8.21 1.83
C GLU A 225 -33.52 7.17 1.41
N THR A 226 -34.50 6.92 2.28
CA THR A 226 -35.47 5.82 2.08
C THR A 226 -36.46 6.06 0.94
N ASP A 227 -36.64 7.31 0.51
CA ASP A 227 -37.60 7.69 -0.55
C ASP A 227 -37.10 7.34 -1.96
N ASN A 228 -35.78 7.33 -2.16
CA ASN A 228 -35.10 7.07 -3.45
C ASN A 228 -34.08 5.90 -3.35
N TRP A 229 -33.97 5.28 -2.18
CA TRP A 229 -33.00 4.23 -1.83
C TRP A 229 -31.54 4.63 -2.08
N GLN A 230 -31.22 5.93 -1.95
CA GLN A 230 -29.87 6.42 -2.13
C GLN A 230 -29.00 6.10 -0.91
N VAL A 231 -27.91 5.37 -1.14
CA VAL A 231 -26.92 5.00 -0.12
C VAL A 231 -25.76 6.02 -0.16
N ASN A 232 -25.71 6.87 0.86
CA ASN A 232 -24.71 7.93 1.02
C ASN A 232 -23.45 7.39 1.72
N ASP A 233 -22.28 7.89 1.31
CA ASP A 233 -20.96 7.38 1.71
C ASP A 233 -20.69 7.38 3.22
N GLY A 234 -21.06 8.44 3.94
CA GLY A 234 -20.76 8.58 5.37
C GLY A 234 -20.99 9.99 5.91
N SER A 235 -20.83 10.20 7.21
CA SER A 235 -20.99 11.51 7.84
C SER A 235 -20.09 11.71 9.06
N GLY A 236 -19.80 12.98 9.38
CA GLY A 236 -19.01 13.38 10.54
C GLY A 236 -19.81 13.30 11.84
N THR A 237 -19.21 12.70 12.87
CA THR A 237 -19.85 12.54 14.20
C THR A 237 -20.07 13.88 14.92
N GLN A 238 -19.36 14.95 14.54
CA GLN A 238 -19.47 16.28 15.16
C GLN A 238 -20.83 16.96 14.98
N LYS A 239 -21.57 16.62 13.92
CA LYS A 239 -22.93 17.13 13.66
C LYS A 239 -23.99 16.03 13.85
N ASN A 240 -23.70 15.04 14.70
CA ASN A 240 -24.59 13.90 14.93
C ASN A 240 -25.00 13.19 13.62
N CYS A 241 -24.05 13.06 12.69
CA CYS A 241 -24.23 12.46 11.36
C CYS A 241 -25.30 13.14 10.48
N SER A 242 -25.59 14.44 10.70
CA SER A 242 -26.61 15.16 9.93
C SER A 242 -26.15 15.66 8.56
N ASP A 243 -24.84 15.65 8.27
CA ASP A 243 -24.25 16.10 7.00
C ASP A 243 -23.61 14.92 6.26
N ALA A 244 -24.45 14.05 5.69
CA ALA A 244 -24.02 12.91 4.92
C ALA A 244 -23.39 13.33 3.58
N SER A 245 -22.25 12.71 3.27
CA SER A 245 -21.57 12.77 1.99
C SER A 245 -22.42 12.12 0.91
N GLN A 246 -22.86 12.93 -0.05
CA GLN A 246 -23.72 12.54 -1.18
C GLN A 246 -22.96 11.78 -2.29
N LEU A 247 -21.76 11.28 -1.99
CA LEU A 247 -21.01 10.39 -2.87
C LEU A 247 -21.65 9.00 -2.83
N GLN A 248 -21.79 8.39 -4.00
CA GLN A 248 -22.42 7.09 -4.18
C GLN A 248 -21.43 6.15 -4.86
N TRP A 249 -21.23 4.98 -4.27
CA TRP A 249 -20.25 3.98 -4.70
C TRP A 249 -20.93 2.63 -4.87
N THR A 250 -20.59 1.87 -5.90
CA THR A 250 -21.29 0.60 -6.23
C THR A 250 -21.32 -0.37 -5.04
N TYR A 251 -20.19 -0.54 -4.37
CA TYR A 251 -20.01 -1.46 -3.25
C TYR A 251 -20.89 -1.11 -2.04
N ASN A 252 -21.19 0.17 -1.78
CA ASN A 252 -22.07 0.57 -0.68
C ASN A 252 -23.52 0.11 -0.91
N TYR A 253 -23.97 -0.03 -2.16
CA TYR A 253 -25.29 -0.61 -2.46
C TYR A 253 -25.24 -2.13 -2.38
N GLY A 254 -24.22 -2.74 -2.99
CA GLY A 254 -24.04 -4.19 -2.99
C GLY A 254 -23.95 -4.79 -1.59
N VAL A 255 -23.28 -4.11 -0.63
CA VAL A 255 -23.10 -4.63 0.73
C VAL A 255 -24.44 -4.82 1.46
N PHE A 256 -25.38 -3.87 1.28
CA PHE A 256 -26.73 -3.93 1.84
C PHE A 256 -27.66 -4.87 1.05
N LEU A 257 -27.52 -4.97 -0.28
CA LEU A 257 -28.24 -5.94 -1.09
C LEU A 257 -27.94 -7.38 -0.63
N ALA A 258 -26.65 -7.73 -0.52
CA ALA A 258 -26.26 -9.04 -0.03
C ALA A 258 -26.78 -9.29 1.40
N GLY A 259 -26.61 -8.36 2.33
CA GLY A 259 -27.09 -8.54 3.71
C GLY A 259 -28.60 -8.82 3.77
N ASN A 260 -29.42 -8.07 3.03
CA ASN A 260 -30.87 -8.34 2.97
C ASN A 260 -31.18 -9.66 2.25
N ALA A 261 -30.43 -10.06 1.21
CA ALA A 261 -30.60 -11.36 0.54
C ALA A 261 -30.35 -12.55 1.47
N TYR A 262 -29.32 -12.47 2.32
CA TYR A 262 -29.05 -13.47 3.36
C TYR A 262 -30.18 -13.54 4.40
N LEU A 263 -30.73 -12.39 4.83
CA LEU A 263 -31.85 -12.34 5.78
C LEU A 263 -33.17 -12.81 5.18
N TYR A 264 -33.49 -12.44 3.92
CA TYR A 264 -34.67 -12.94 3.22
C TYR A 264 -34.63 -14.46 3.06
N ASN A 265 -33.50 -15.00 2.57
CA ASN A 265 -33.33 -16.44 2.39
C ASN A 265 -33.34 -17.23 3.72
N TYR A 266 -32.93 -16.61 4.83
CA TYR A 266 -32.97 -17.23 6.15
C TYR A 266 -34.35 -17.18 6.83
N THR A 267 -35.06 -16.05 6.72
CA THR A 267 -36.27 -15.78 7.52
C THR A 267 -37.58 -15.90 6.74
N GLY A 268 -37.56 -15.68 5.43
CA GLY A 268 -38.76 -15.55 4.59
C GLY A 268 -39.60 -14.29 4.84
N ASP A 269 -39.11 -13.31 5.62
CA ASP A 269 -39.84 -12.08 5.92
C ASP A 269 -39.82 -11.10 4.72
N ALA A 270 -41.00 -10.75 4.21
CA ALA A 270 -41.20 -9.92 3.04
C ALA A 270 -40.52 -8.53 3.15
N LYS A 271 -40.32 -7.99 4.35
CA LYS A 271 -39.64 -6.70 4.53
C LYS A 271 -38.23 -6.68 3.93
N TYR A 272 -37.55 -7.82 3.88
CA TYR A 272 -36.23 -7.93 3.27
C TYR A 272 -36.31 -7.88 1.74
N MET A 273 -37.37 -8.43 1.16
CA MET A 273 -37.61 -8.33 -0.29
C MET A 273 -37.93 -6.89 -0.70
N ASP A 274 -38.75 -6.17 0.08
CA ASP A 274 -39.02 -4.73 -0.16
C ASP A 274 -37.71 -3.91 -0.18
N ARG A 275 -36.79 -4.21 0.77
CA ARG A 275 -35.46 -3.58 0.83
C ARG A 275 -34.57 -3.96 -0.35
N ILE A 276 -34.58 -5.23 -0.77
CA ILE A 276 -33.85 -5.71 -1.96
C ILE A 276 -34.37 -4.99 -3.20
N ASP A 277 -35.67 -4.90 -3.40
CA ASP A 277 -36.28 -4.28 -4.58
C ASP A 277 -35.94 -2.80 -4.70
N GLY A 278 -36.07 -2.05 -3.59
CA GLY A 278 -35.70 -0.63 -3.55
C GLY A 278 -34.22 -0.39 -3.86
N LEU A 279 -33.33 -1.08 -3.14
CA LEU A 279 -31.88 -1.00 -3.36
C LEU A 279 -31.49 -1.45 -4.77
N LEU A 280 -32.08 -2.51 -5.29
CA LEU A 280 -31.74 -3.07 -6.61
C LEU A 280 -32.18 -2.13 -7.72
N ASN A 281 -33.38 -1.56 -7.65
CA ASN A 281 -33.85 -0.59 -8.64
C ASN A 281 -32.93 0.64 -8.68
N SER A 282 -32.60 1.21 -7.51
CA SER A 282 -31.67 2.34 -7.39
C SER A 282 -30.27 1.97 -7.90
N THR A 283 -29.79 0.75 -7.63
CA THR A 283 -28.50 0.23 -8.12
C THR A 283 -28.46 0.14 -9.64
N LEU A 284 -29.48 -0.45 -10.25
CA LEU A 284 -29.57 -0.65 -11.71
C LEU A 284 -29.68 0.69 -12.44
N GLU A 285 -30.55 1.59 -11.99
CA GLU A 285 -30.68 2.95 -12.55
C GLU A 285 -29.37 3.74 -12.43
N ARG A 286 -28.73 3.68 -11.26
CA ARG A 286 -27.60 4.55 -10.94
C ARG A 286 -26.29 4.11 -11.56
N PHE A 287 -25.96 2.81 -11.49
CA PHE A 287 -24.64 2.27 -11.83
C PHE A 287 -24.59 1.53 -13.16
N PHE A 288 -25.74 1.27 -13.81
CA PHE A 288 -25.80 0.71 -15.17
C PHE A 288 -26.53 1.65 -16.15
N PRO A 289 -26.15 2.93 -16.25
CA PRO A 289 -26.94 3.91 -16.99
C PRO A 289 -26.89 3.66 -18.51
N ASP A 290 -28.03 3.79 -19.20
CA ASP A 290 -28.17 3.59 -20.65
C ASP A 290 -27.16 4.37 -21.50
N LYS A 291 -26.82 5.60 -21.07
CA LYS A 291 -25.82 6.46 -21.73
C LYS A 291 -24.40 5.88 -21.76
N MET A 292 -24.13 4.86 -20.94
CA MET A 292 -22.88 4.08 -20.90
C MET A 292 -23.06 2.67 -21.53
N GLY A 293 -24.20 2.39 -22.18
CA GLY A 293 -24.50 1.09 -22.79
C GLY A 293 -25.09 0.06 -21.84
N GLY A 294 -25.55 0.45 -20.64
CA GLY A 294 -26.12 -0.49 -19.67
C GLY A 294 -25.07 -1.42 -19.02
N VAL A 295 -23.82 -0.95 -18.91
CA VAL A 295 -22.71 -1.63 -18.22
C VAL A 295 -22.41 -0.98 -16.88
N MET A 296 -21.79 -1.71 -15.96
CA MET A 296 -21.44 -1.21 -14.62
C MET A 296 -20.35 -0.13 -14.66
N VAL A 297 -20.60 1.01 -14.01
CA VAL A 297 -19.71 2.19 -13.99
C VAL A 297 -19.56 2.76 -12.58
N GLU A 298 -18.34 3.12 -12.17
CA GLU A 298 -18.11 3.96 -10.97
C GLU A 298 -18.48 5.41 -11.25
N VAL A 299 -19.77 5.69 -11.28
CA VAL A 299 -20.36 6.97 -11.70
C VAL A 299 -19.85 8.22 -10.95
N THR A 300 -19.22 8.05 -9.79
CA THR A 300 -18.65 9.13 -8.98
C THR A 300 -17.23 9.51 -9.43
N CYS A 301 -16.47 8.59 -10.06
CA CYS A 301 -15.06 8.84 -10.40
C CYS A 301 -14.63 8.42 -11.82
N GLU A 302 -15.24 7.38 -12.40
CA GLU A 302 -14.85 6.80 -13.68
C GLU A 302 -15.10 7.80 -14.84
N PRO A 303 -16.30 8.43 -14.98
CA PRO A 303 -16.52 9.46 -16.01
C PRO A 303 -15.69 10.74 -15.84
N LEU A 304 -15.07 10.95 -14.67
CA LEU A 304 -14.22 12.10 -14.36
C LEU A 304 -12.73 11.76 -14.50
N GLY A 305 -12.37 10.49 -14.74
CA GLY A 305 -11.00 10.00 -14.84
C GLY A 305 -10.18 10.16 -13.56
N ASN A 306 -10.84 10.31 -12.39
CA ASN A 306 -10.20 10.72 -11.13
C ASN A 306 -10.28 9.69 -10.00
N CYS A 307 -10.62 8.43 -10.31
CA CYS A 307 -10.65 7.36 -9.30
C CYS A 307 -9.29 7.20 -8.59
N ASN A 308 -9.32 6.92 -7.29
CA ASN A 308 -8.14 6.56 -6.51
C ASN A 308 -7.75 5.08 -6.71
N ASN A 309 -6.94 4.50 -5.82
CA ASN A 309 -6.52 3.10 -5.92
C ASN A 309 -7.62 2.11 -5.49
N ASP A 310 -8.47 2.49 -4.54
CA ASP A 310 -9.51 1.63 -3.95
C ASP A 310 -10.70 1.45 -4.91
N GLN A 311 -11.12 2.56 -5.52
CA GLN A 311 -12.36 2.67 -6.31
C GLN A 311 -12.43 1.73 -7.53
N PRO A 312 -11.33 1.44 -8.27
CA PRO A 312 -11.33 0.43 -9.33
C PRO A 312 -11.80 -0.96 -8.89
N ALA A 313 -11.63 -1.34 -7.60
CA ALA A 313 -12.07 -2.63 -7.06
C ALA A 313 -13.57 -2.67 -6.71
N PHE A 314 -14.25 -1.52 -6.60
CA PHE A 314 -15.63 -1.47 -6.07
C PHE A 314 -16.64 -2.22 -6.95
N LYS A 315 -16.44 -2.20 -8.28
CA LYS A 315 -17.25 -2.97 -9.25
C LYS A 315 -17.13 -4.48 -9.05
N ALA A 316 -15.99 -4.99 -8.58
CA ALA A 316 -15.83 -6.38 -8.17
C ALA A 316 -16.81 -6.74 -7.06
N PHE A 317 -16.88 -5.92 -6.00
CA PHE A 317 -17.75 -6.21 -4.84
C PHE A 317 -19.23 -6.08 -5.17
N LEU A 318 -19.65 -5.05 -5.92
CA LEU A 318 -21.03 -4.97 -6.39
C LEU A 318 -21.40 -6.19 -7.23
N THR A 319 -20.52 -6.61 -8.15
CA THR A 319 -20.74 -7.82 -8.96
C THR A 319 -20.94 -9.05 -8.08
N ARG A 320 -19.99 -9.33 -7.17
CA ARG A 320 -20.01 -10.50 -6.28
C ARG A 320 -21.27 -10.51 -5.41
N TRP A 321 -21.67 -9.35 -4.88
CA TRP A 321 -22.87 -9.22 -4.05
C TRP A 321 -24.19 -9.26 -4.82
N LEU A 322 -24.25 -8.77 -6.06
CA LEU A 322 -25.39 -8.98 -6.96
C LEU A 322 -25.54 -10.46 -7.33
N VAL A 323 -24.44 -11.15 -7.60
CA VAL A 323 -24.42 -12.60 -7.89
C VAL A 323 -24.92 -13.40 -6.68
N LEU A 324 -24.39 -13.13 -5.49
CA LEU A 324 -24.87 -13.74 -4.24
C LEU A 324 -26.36 -13.47 -3.99
N THR A 325 -26.82 -12.25 -4.29
CA THR A 325 -28.24 -11.88 -4.20
C THR A 325 -29.09 -12.71 -5.16
N ALA A 326 -28.66 -12.87 -6.42
CA ALA A 326 -29.34 -13.70 -7.43
C ALA A 326 -29.36 -15.20 -7.08
N GLN A 327 -28.32 -15.73 -6.43
CA GLN A 327 -28.28 -17.12 -5.96
C GLN A 327 -29.19 -17.38 -4.74
N LEU A 328 -29.31 -16.40 -3.84
CA LEU A 328 -30.13 -16.52 -2.63
C LEU A 328 -31.59 -16.13 -2.84
N VAL A 329 -31.85 -15.29 -3.85
CA VAL A 329 -33.17 -14.75 -4.20
C VAL A 329 -33.38 -14.89 -5.72
N PRO A 330 -33.75 -16.09 -6.20
CA PRO A 330 -33.87 -16.37 -7.64
C PRO A 330 -34.86 -15.45 -8.38
N GLU A 331 -35.82 -14.87 -7.67
CA GLU A 331 -36.82 -13.90 -8.16
C GLU A 331 -36.18 -12.65 -8.82
N VAL A 332 -34.95 -12.28 -8.43
CA VAL A 332 -34.23 -11.13 -9.01
C VAL A 332 -33.14 -11.53 -10.01
N TYR A 333 -32.98 -12.84 -10.30
CA TYR A 333 -31.91 -13.34 -11.16
C TYR A 333 -31.89 -12.67 -12.54
N ASP A 334 -33.01 -12.69 -13.27
CA ASP A 334 -33.06 -12.13 -14.63
C ASP A 334 -32.81 -10.62 -14.65
N ARG A 335 -33.34 -9.88 -13.67
CA ARG A 335 -33.12 -8.43 -13.50
C ARG A 335 -31.65 -8.10 -13.28
N ILE A 336 -30.91 -8.96 -12.60
CA ILE A 336 -29.48 -8.78 -12.35
C ILE A 336 -28.66 -9.21 -13.57
N PHE A 337 -28.87 -10.43 -14.07
CA PHE A 337 -28.04 -11.02 -15.12
C PHE A 337 -28.23 -10.36 -16.49
N GLU A 338 -29.33 -9.65 -16.77
CA GLU A 338 -29.43 -8.80 -17.97
C GLU A 338 -28.28 -7.78 -18.06
N TYR A 339 -27.92 -7.15 -16.94
CA TYR A 339 -26.89 -6.13 -16.87
C TYR A 339 -25.49 -6.70 -16.64
N LEU A 340 -25.37 -7.81 -15.89
CA LEU A 340 -24.08 -8.46 -15.67
C LEU A 340 -23.52 -9.05 -16.98
N ARG A 341 -24.35 -9.65 -17.85
CA ARG A 341 -23.91 -10.17 -19.17
C ARG A 341 -23.34 -9.07 -20.07
N LYS A 342 -23.99 -7.90 -20.12
CA LYS A 342 -23.50 -6.72 -20.86
C LYS A 342 -22.15 -6.25 -20.29
N SER A 343 -22.06 -6.19 -18.97
CA SER A 343 -20.85 -5.76 -18.25
C SER A 343 -19.67 -6.73 -18.42
N ALA A 344 -19.92 -8.03 -18.43
CA ALA A 344 -18.90 -9.07 -18.65
C ALA A 344 -18.25 -8.95 -20.04
N ALA A 345 -19.07 -8.73 -21.08
CA ALA A 345 -18.59 -8.50 -22.44
C ALA A 345 -17.76 -7.19 -22.55
N GLY A 346 -18.21 -6.12 -21.88
CA GLY A 346 -17.47 -4.86 -21.80
C GLY A 346 -16.12 -4.99 -21.08
N ALA A 347 -16.10 -5.71 -19.94
CA ALA A 347 -14.89 -5.98 -19.17
C ALA A 347 -13.86 -6.79 -20.00
N ALA A 348 -14.28 -7.89 -20.63
CA ALA A 348 -13.41 -8.67 -21.51
C ALA A 348 -12.89 -7.85 -22.71
N GLY A 349 -13.72 -6.96 -23.27
CA GLY A 349 -13.31 -6.01 -24.30
C GLY A 349 -12.22 -5.04 -23.87
N GLN A 350 -12.19 -4.65 -22.59
CA GLN A 350 -11.11 -3.83 -22.01
C GLN A 350 -9.82 -4.61 -21.73
N CYS A 351 -9.83 -5.95 -21.76
CA CYS A 351 -8.66 -6.81 -21.54
C CYS A 351 -7.79 -6.93 -22.79
N SER A 352 -7.17 -5.80 -23.20
CA SER A 352 -6.21 -5.70 -24.31
C SER A 352 -4.94 -4.89 -23.97
N GLY A 353 -4.77 -4.51 -22.71
CA GLY A 353 -3.75 -3.57 -22.23
C GLY A 353 -2.46 -4.18 -21.68
N GLY A 354 -1.60 -3.30 -21.17
CA GLY A 354 -0.36 -3.68 -20.47
C GLY A 354 0.73 -4.28 -21.38
N GLU A 355 1.84 -4.73 -20.78
CA GLU A 355 2.99 -5.27 -21.52
C GLU A 355 2.68 -6.60 -22.23
N LEU A 356 1.71 -7.36 -21.71
CA LEU A 356 1.25 -8.63 -22.26
C LEU A 356 0.08 -8.49 -23.26
N GLY A 357 -0.44 -7.28 -23.49
CA GLY A 357 -1.52 -7.00 -24.44
C GLY A 357 -2.87 -7.64 -24.07
N ARG A 358 -3.13 -7.81 -22.76
CA ARG A 358 -4.30 -8.50 -22.19
C ARG A 358 -4.75 -8.03 -20.81
N HIS A 359 -4.06 -7.06 -20.17
CA HIS A 359 -4.53 -6.47 -18.92
C HIS A 359 -5.86 -5.74 -19.15
N CYS A 360 -6.76 -5.84 -18.18
CA CYS A 360 -8.08 -5.22 -18.22
C CYS A 360 -8.03 -3.77 -17.71
N GLY A 361 -8.68 -2.88 -18.46
CA GLY A 361 -9.05 -1.52 -18.03
C GLY A 361 -10.39 -1.49 -17.28
N ARG A 362 -10.87 -0.29 -16.94
CA ARG A 362 -12.10 -0.07 -16.15
C ARG A 362 -13.29 0.46 -16.96
N GLU A 363 -13.07 1.15 -18.08
CA GLU A 363 -14.13 1.79 -18.90
C GLU A 363 -14.86 0.77 -19.80
N TRP A 364 -15.76 -0.02 -19.21
CA TRP A 364 -16.45 -1.15 -19.85
C TRP A 364 -17.48 -0.77 -20.93
N ASN A 365 -17.70 0.53 -21.17
CA ASN A 365 -18.55 1.04 -22.25
C ASN A 365 -17.84 1.05 -23.63
N SER A 366 -16.58 0.63 -23.66
CA SER A 366 -15.68 0.62 -24.83
C SER A 366 -15.00 -0.74 -24.95
N THR A 367 -14.59 -1.12 -26.16
CA THR A 367 -13.71 -2.28 -26.42
C THR A 367 -12.26 -1.88 -26.71
N VAL A 368 -11.92 -0.61 -26.46
CA VAL A 368 -10.56 -0.06 -26.59
C VAL A 368 -10.03 0.22 -25.19
N TRP A 369 -8.91 -0.41 -24.83
CA TRP A 369 -8.26 -0.24 -23.53
C TRP A 369 -8.05 1.24 -23.18
N ASP A 370 -8.61 1.65 -22.04
CA ASP A 370 -8.56 3.01 -21.50
C ASP A 370 -7.17 3.46 -21.01
N GLY A 371 -6.24 2.52 -20.84
CA GLY A 371 -4.89 2.77 -20.35
C GLY A 371 -4.72 2.60 -18.83
N THR A 372 -5.75 2.15 -18.10
CA THR A 372 -5.65 1.83 -16.66
C THR A 372 -5.39 0.34 -16.43
N SER A 373 -4.75 0.02 -15.30
CA SER A 373 -4.38 -1.35 -14.95
C SER A 373 -3.86 -1.38 -13.52
N GLY A 374 -4.39 -2.31 -12.74
CA GLY A 374 -4.07 -2.51 -11.33
C GLY A 374 -4.85 -3.69 -10.76
N VAL A 375 -4.66 -3.96 -9.47
CA VAL A 375 -5.36 -5.02 -8.73
C VAL A 375 -6.87 -4.81 -8.82
N GLY A 376 -7.38 -3.64 -8.42
CA GLY A 376 -8.81 -3.32 -8.54
C GLY A 376 -9.39 -3.49 -9.95
N GLU A 377 -8.69 -3.08 -11.02
CA GLU A 377 -9.18 -3.35 -12.38
C GLU A 377 -9.20 -4.84 -12.75
N GLN A 378 -8.20 -5.61 -12.35
CA GLN A 378 -8.18 -7.05 -12.66
C GLN A 378 -9.22 -7.81 -11.82
N MET A 379 -9.43 -7.43 -10.55
CA MET A 379 -10.52 -7.92 -9.69
C MET A 379 -11.88 -7.62 -10.31
N SER A 380 -12.15 -6.36 -10.67
CA SER A 380 -13.45 -5.99 -11.24
C SER A 380 -13.72 -6.74 -12.56
N ALA A 381 -12.71 -6.97 -13.39
CA ALA A 381 -12.84 -7.78 -14.59
C ALA A 381 -13.01 -9.29 -14.29
N LEU A 382 -12.22 -9.85 -13.39
CA LEU A 382 -12.30 -11.27 -13.02
C LEU A 382 -13.67 -11.60 -12.43
N ALA A 383 -14.12 -10.85 -11.41
CA ALA A 383 -15.41 -11.02 -10.74
C ALA A 383 -16.59 -11.10 -11.73
N ILE A 384 -16.66 -10.20 -12.72
CA ILE A 384 -17.78 -10.17 -13.69
C ILE A 384 -17.67 -11.23 -14.77
N ILE A 385 -16.46 -11.64 -15.15
CA ILE A 385 -16.24 -12.71 -16.13
C ILE A 385 -16.57 -14.06 -15.48
N GLN A 386 -16.04 -14.35 -14.29
CA GLN A 386 -16.27 -15.63 -13.61
C GLN A 386 -17.73 -15.83 -13.15
N ALA A 387 -18.44 -14.74 -12.84
CA ALA A 387 -19.87 -14.78 -12.52
C ALA A 387 -20.73 -15.41 -13.62
N MET A 388 -20.31 -15.33 -14.89
CA MET A 388 -21.03 -15.93 -16.02
C MET A 388 -21.03 -17.47 -15.99
N MET A 389 -20.23 -18.10 -15.13
CA MET A 389 -20.32 -19.54 -14.87
C MET A 389 -21.72 -19.96 -14.37
N LEU A 390 -22.47 -19.05 -13.71
CA LEU A 390 -23.85 -19.31 -13.29
C LEU A 390 -24.87 -19.39 -14.44
N ASP A 391 -24.58 -18.81 -15.61
CA ASP A 391 -25.42 -18.96 -16.82
C ASP A 391 -25.18 -20.32 -17.50
N THR A 392 -24.09 -21.01 -17.18
CA THR A 392 -23.61 -22.19 -17.93
C THR A 392 -23.43 -23.45 -17.08
N THR A 393 -23.41 -23.33 -15.75
CA THR A 393 -23.15 -24.41 -14.79
C THR A 393 -24.06 -24.28 -13.57
N GLU A 394 -24.66 -25.40 -13.12
CA GLU A 394 -25.44 -25.46 -11.87
C GLU A 394 -24.53 -25.35 -10.64
N LEU A 395 -24.23 -24.11 -10.23
CA LEU A 395 -23.44 -23.79 -9.04
C LEU A 395 -24.38 -23.54 -7.86
N ALA A 396 -24.16 -24.27 -6.77
CA ALA A 396 -24.96 -24.17 -5.55
C ALA A 396 -24.89 -22.77 -4.90
N ALA A 397 -25.99 -22.34 -4.30
CA ALA A 397 -25.96 -21.17 -3.41
C ALA A 397 -25.05 -21.42 -2.18
N PRO A 398 -24.53 -20.36 -1.54
CA PRO A 398 -23.77 -20.43 -0.28
C PRO A 398 -24.35 -21.42 0.73
N VAL A 399 -23.52 -22.31 1.29
CA VAL A 399 -23.96 -23.27 2.31
C VAL A 399 -23.94 -22.67 3.72
N GLY A 400 -24.68 -23.28 4.63
CA GLY A 400 -24.64 -23.06 6.08
C GLY A 400 -24.39 -24.38 6.83
N ALA A 401 -24.32 -24.33 8.15
CA ALA A 401 -24.07 -25.49 9.01
C ALA A 401 -25.09 -26.63 8.81
N THR A 402 -26.34 -26.30 8.45
CA THR A 402 -27.41 -27.26 8.16
C THR A 402 -27.49 -27.70 6.70
N THR A 403 -26.83 -26.99 5.77
CA THR A 403 -26.89 -27.25 4.32
C THR A 403 -25.54 -27.69 3.71
N GLY A 404 -24.63 -28.18 4.56
CA GLY A 404 -23.40 -28.86 4.13
C GLY A 404 -22.09 -28.09 4.30
N GLY A 405 -22.12 -26.97 5.05
CA GLY A 405 -20.92 -26.26 5.49
C GLY A 405 -20.10 -27.08 6.48
N THR A 406 -18.78 -27.14 6.27
CA THR A 406 -17.85 -27.96 7.07
C THR A 406 -17.07 -27.16 8.10
N SER A 407 -16.91 -25.86 7.88
CA SER A 407 -16.08 -25.01 8.73
C SER A 407 -16.73 -24.84 10.11
N LYS A 408 -15.96 -25.14 11.16
CA LYS A 408 -16.41 -25.20 12.55
C LYS A 408 -16.50 -23.80 13.15
N GLY A 409 -17.50 -23.53 13.99
CA GLY A 409 -17.60 -22.24 14.68
C GLY A 409 -16.83 -22.19 15.99
N ASP A 410 -16.53 -20.99 16.45
CA ASP A 410 -16.15 -20.68 17.83
C ASP A 410 -16.97 -19.45 18.29
N PRO A 411 -18.13 -19.65 18.96
CA PRO A 411 -18.94 -18.56 19.49
C PRO A 411 -18.22 -17.72 20.56
N SER A 412 -17.15 -18.28 21.15
CA SER A 412 -16.32 -17.66 22.18
C SER A 412 -15.04 -17.03 21.65
N ALA A 413 -14.85 -16.94 20.32
CA ALA A 413 -13.74 -16.21 19.72
C ALA A 413 -13.64 -14.80 20.35
N GLU A 414 -12.56 -14.58 21.09
CA GLU A 414 -12.55 -13.69 22.26
C GLU A 414 -12.48 -12.20 21.88
N PRO A 415 -13.21 -11.33 22.61
CA PRO A 415 -12.82 -9.94 22.80
C PRO A 415 -11.92 -9.82 24.05
N LEU A 416 -10.64 -9.54 23.86
CA LEU A 416 -9.67 -9.21 24.91
C LEU A 416 -9.46 -7.68 24.89
N GLU A 417 -9.91 -6.89 25.87
CA GLU A 417 -9.60 -6.96 27.30
C GLU A 417 -10.78 -6.44 28.15
N ASN A 418 -10.98 -6.98 29.37
CA ASN A 418 -12.16 -6.84 30.26
C ASN A 418 -13.35 -7.78 29.95
N GLY A 419 -13.09 -9.08 30.05
CA GLY A 419 -14.04 -10.15 29.76
C GLY A 419 -15.44 -10.04 30.41
N LYS A 420 -16.43 -9.97 29.52
CA LYS A 420 -17.61 -10.85 29.55
C LYS A 420 -17.83 -11.38 28.12
N PRO A 421 -18.11 -12.68 27.92
CA PRO A 421 -18.60 -13.13 26.62
C PRO A 421 -19.94 -12.45 26.32
N ILE A 422 -20.05 -11.83 25.14
CA ILE A 422 -21.26 -11.11 24.71
C ILE A 422 -22.34 -12.11 24.23
N VAL A 423 -21.94 -13.30 23.78
CA VAL A 423 -22.83 -14.39 23.40
C VAL A 423 -23.08 -15.32 24.60
N GLY A 424 -23.80 -14.79 25.60
CA GLY A 424 -24.46 -15.58 26.64
C GLY A 424 -25.95 -15.25 26.63
N ASP A 425 -26.82 -16.26 26.79
CA ASP A 425 -28.27 -16.15 26.63
C ASP A 425 -28.84 -14.85 27.22
N ILE A 426 -29.32 -13.97 26.33
CA ILE A 426 -30.10 -12.81 26.75
C ILE A 426 -31.49 -13.32 27.13
N ASP A 427 -31.64 -13.68 28.41
CA ASP A 427 -32.95 -13.81 29.03
C ASP A 427 -33.76 -12.53 28.75
N GLY A 428 -34.98 -12.72 28.22
CA GLY A 428 -35.80 -11.69 27.60
C GLY A 428 -36.45 -10.71 28.59
N SER A 429 -35.68 -10.23 29.57
CA SER A 429 -36.19 -9.62 30.81
C SER A 429 -35.57 -8.26 31.16
N ASN A 430 -35.03 -7.49 30.18
CA ASN A 430 -34.59 -6.11 30.44
C ASN A 430 -34.68 -5.07 29.28
N VAL A 431 -35.54 -5.27 28.26
CA VAL A 431 -35.95 -4.16 27.39
C VAL A 431 -37.16 -3.47 28.03
N CYS A 432 -36.91 -2.32 28.69
CA CYS A 432 -37.95 -1.54 29.36
C CYS A 432 -38.79 -0.74 28.35
N TRP A 433 -39.70 -1.43 27.66
CA TRP A 433 -40.76 -0.79 26.88
C TRP A 433 -41.68 0.02 27.81
N LYS A 434 -41.71 1.34 27.62
CA LYS A 434 -42.72 2.20 28.24
C LYS A 434 -44.02 2.11 27.45
N GLU A 435 -44.81 1.08 27.72
CA GLU A 435 -46.23 1.07 27.37
C GLU A 435 -47.14 0.92 28.60
N THR A 436 -48.39 1.31 28.44
CA THR A 436 -49.30 1.74 29.51
C THR A 436 -50.03 0.58 30.20
N HIS A 437 -50.49 0.84 31.43
CA HIS A 437 -51.16 -0.12 32.31
C HIS A 437 -52.37 -0.85 31.68
N VAL A 438 -52.44 -2.18 31.83
CA VAL A 438 -53.64 -2.90 32.31
C VAL A 438 -53.21 -4.05 33.25
N ILE A 439 -54.01 -4.34 34.28
CA ILE A 439 -53.71 -5.25 35.39
C ILE A 439 -54.26 -6.67 35.14
N GLY A 440 -53.48 -7.72 35.44
CA GLY A 440 -53.95 -9.11 35.52
C GLY A 440 -53.07 -10.00 36.42
N ARG A 441 -53.64 -10.65 37.44
CA ARG A 441 -52.93 -11.53 38.40
C ARG A 441 -52.85 -12.99 37.91
N SER A 442 -51.80 -13.73 38.27
CA SER A 442 -51.87 -14.88 39.21
C SER A 442 -50.57 -15.72 39.31
N HIS A 443 -50.24 -16.12 40.55
CA HIS A 443 -49.78 -17.45 41.05
C HIS A 443 -49.24 -18.51 40.04
N THR A 444 -48.28 -19.41 40.36
CA THR A 444 -47.89 -20.05 41.64
C THR A 444 -46.61 -20.91 41.51
N SER A 445 -45.83 -21.11 42.61
CA SER A 445 -45.08 -22.35 43.01
C SER A 445 -44.01 -22.99 42.07
N ASP A 446 -43.08 -23.87 42.47
CA ASP A 446 -42.34 -24.21 43.72
C ASP A 446 -41.34 -25.37 43.36
N ARG A 447 -40.40 -25.73 44.27
CA ARG A 447 -39.39 -26.82 44.24
C ARG A 447 -38.08 -26.50 43.46
N ARG A 448 -36.84 -26.63 43.99
CA ARG A 448 -36.19 -27.34 45.12
C ARG A 448 -35.75 -28.80 44.86
N ARG A 449 -34.43 -29.03 44.64
CA ARG A 449 -33.49 -30.02 45.27
C ARG A 449 -32.21 -30.24 44.39
N GLU A 450 -30.96 -30.28 44.88
CA GLU A 450 -30.24 -31.25 45.77
C GLU A 450 -29.98 -32.63 45.07
N VAL A 451 -28.82 -33.34 45.09
CA VAL A 451 -27.53 -33.34 45.85
C VAL A 451 -26.39 -34.08 45.06
N GLY A 452 -25.10 -33.74 45.27
CA GLY A 452 -23.92 -34.66 45.29
C GLY A 452 -23.39 -35.29 43.98
N GLY A 453 -22.15 -35.84 43.87
CA GLY A 453 -20.96 -35.83 44.76
C GLY A 453 -20.07 -37.10 44.63
N VAL A 454 -18.72 -36.96 44.71
CA VAL A 454 -17.70 -38.04 44.99
C VAL A 454 -17.45 -39.01 43.78
N GLU A 455 -16.29 -39.64 43.46
CA GLU A 455 -14.95 -39.84 44.08
C GLU A 455 -13.78 -40.02 43.06
N THR A 456 -12.55 -40.11 43.58
CA THR A 456 -11.27 -40.35 42.87
C THR A 456 -10.85 -41.82 42.70
N VAL A 457 -10.04 -42.16 41.68
CA VAL A 457 -9.09 -43.29 41.70
C VAL A 457 -7.76 -42.90 41.05
N GLY A 458 -6.63 -43.32 41.63
CA GLY A 458 -5.29 -43.18 41.02
C GLY A 458 -4.48 -44.47 41.08
N LYS A 459 -3.35 -44.54 40.36
CA LYS A 459 -2.31 -45.56 40.54
C LYS A 459 -0.94 -45.09 40.06
N LYS A 460 0.12 -45.58 40.72
CA LYS A 460 1.54 -45.17 40.60
C LYS A 460 2.40 -46.38 40.94
N ILE A 461 3.46 -46.70 40.18
CA ILE A 461 4.50 -47.68 40.59
C ILE A 461 5.82 -47.53 39.77
N ILE A 462 6.90 -47.19 40.50
CA ILE A 462 8.29 -47.75 40.50
C ILE A 462 9.15 -47.71 39.20
N ARG A 463 10.27 -46.95 39.09
CA ARG A 463 11.64 -47.00 39.72
C ARG A 463 12.60 -48.09 39.17
N HIS A 464 13.72 -47.70 38.54
CA HIS A 464 15.12 -47.96 39.00
C HIS A 464 16.20 -47.30 38.09
N ASN A 465 17.44 -47.24 38.57
CA ASN A 465 18.57 -46.43 38.05
C ASN A 465 19.93 -47.05 38.48
N THR A 466 20.87 -47.30 37.57
CA THR A 466 22.32 -47.67 37.78
C THR A 466 23.02 -47.90 36.41
N ILE A 467 24.35 -48.05 36.24
CA ILE A 467 25.54 -47.21 36.58
C ILE A 467 26.86 -47.93 36.08
N HIS A 468 27.89 -47.16 35.70
CA HIS A 468 29.36 -47.45 35.71
C HIS A 468 30.19 -48.20 34.60
N THR A 469 31.47 -47.73 34.50
CA THR A 469 32.76 -48.44 34.23
C THR A 469 33.15 -48.86 32.79
N SER A 470 34.43 -48.91 32.32
CA SER A 470 35.77 -48.51 32.85
C SER A 470 36.91 -48.56 31.78
N THR A 471 38.11 -48.04 32.12
CA THR A 471 39.50 -48.48 31.74
C THR A 471 40.28 -47.94 30.50
N MET A 472 41.63 -48.07 30.57
CA MET A 472 42.72 -47.31 29.90
C MET A 472 43.65 -48.20 28.99
N PRO A 473 44.94 -47.86 28.67
CA PRO A 473 45.58 -46.67 28.05
C PRO A 473 46.26 -47.06 26.68
N PRO A 474 47.61 -47.02 26.41
CA PRO A 474 48.66 -45.97 26.51
C PRO A 474 49.46 -45.66 25.20
N ARG A 475 50.19 -44.52 25.13
CA ARG A 475 51.68 -44.42 24.94
C ARG A 475 52.24 -43.03 24.48
N LEU A 476 53.12 -42.46 25.32
CA LEU A 476 54.44 -41.83 25.07
C LEU A 476 54.61 -40.44 24.34
N ASN A 477 55.13 -39.46 25.14
CA ASN A 477 56.43 -38.73 25.02
C ASN A 477 56.75 -37.79 23.82
N LEU A 478 57.56 -36.71 23.90
CA LEU A 478 58.26 -35.93 24.98
C LEU A 478 58.71 -34.55 24.38
N LEU A 479 58.80 -33.49 25.22
CA LEU A 479 59.74 -32.31 25.16
C LEU A 479 59.86 -31.43 23.87
N SER A 480 60.43 -30.21 23.84
CA SER A 480 60.59 -29.07 24.79
C SER A 480 61.25 -27.87 24.06
N ARG A 481 61.30 -26.67 24.70
CA ARG A 481 62.13 -25.47 24.39
C ARG A 481 61.85 -24.66 23.09
N ALA A 482 62.22 -23.38 22.96
CA ALA A 482 62.47 -22.26 23.91
C ALA A 482 62.59 -20.93 23.11
N SER A 483 62.72 -19.78 23.80
CA SER A 483 62.76 -18.43 23.20
C SER A 483 64.16 -17.83 22.97
N LEU A 484 64.21 -16.93 21.97
CA LEU A 484 65.07 -15.74 21.71
C LEU A 484 66.18 -15.30 22.70
N CYS A 485 67.31 -14.78 22.18
CA CYS A 485 67.90 -13.47 22.56
C CYS A 485 69.13 -12.98 21.72
N ARG A 486 69.01 -11.78 21.11
CA ARG A 486 69.89 -10.55 21.19
C ARG A 486 71.43 -10.61 20.81
N PRO A 487 72.28 -9.52 20.85
CA PRO A 487 72.63 -8.72 19.64
C PRO A 487 74.12 -8.17 19.47
N THR A 488 74.31 -7.20 18.54
CA THR A 488 75.29 -6.04 18.49
C THR A 488 76.77 -6.12 18.02
N ALA A 489 77.24 -4.97 17.45
CA ALA A 489 78.62 -4.39 17.36
C ALA A 489 79.38 -4.44 15.97
N PRO A 490 80.54 -3.74 15.74
CA PRO A 490 80.58 -2.33 15.24
C PRO A 490 81.62 -2.00 14.11
N HIS A 491 81.98 -0.70 13.95
CA HIS A 491 82.90 0.03 13.00
C HIS A 491 84.29 -0.62 12.65
N SER A 492 85.08 -0.25 11.61
CA SER A 492 85.68 1.08 11.25
C SER A 492 86.40 1.12 9.86
N SER A 493 86.96 2.29 9.49
CA SER A 493 87.60 2.66 8.18
C SER A 493 89.14 2.51 8.12
N VAL A 494 89.72 2.31 6.90
CA VAL A 494 91.07 2.79 6.48
C VAL A 494 91.05 3.14 4.97
N ALA A 495 91.84 4.15 4.54
CA ALA A 495 91.88 4.71 3.19
C ALA A 495 93.22 4.52 2.44
N SER A 496 93.23 4.73 1.11
CA SER A 496 94.27 5.41 0.29
C SER A 496 93.95 5.18 -1.21
N LEU A 497 93.62 6.19 -2.03
CA LEU A 497 94.46 7.24 -2.63
C LEU A 497 95.37 6.77 -3.81
N LEU A 498 95.32 7.55 -4.89
CA LEU A 498 96.14 7.52 -6.12
C LEU A 498 95.85 6.43 -7.18
N GLN A 499 94.96 6.73 -8.13
CA GLN A 499 95.16 6.37 -9.56
C GLN A 499 94.28 7.18 -10.55
N PRO A 500 94.53 8.49 -10.76
CA PRO A 500 94.37 9.10 -12.07
C PRO A 500 95.58 8.74 -12.97
N PHE A 501 95.50 9.11 -14.26
CA PHE A 501 96.46 8.87 -15.37
C PHE A 501 96.36 7.51 -16.08
N LEU A 502 96.57 7.55 -17.41
CA LEU A 502 96.47 6.44 -18.39
C LEU A 502 95.04 5.85 -18.49
N ARG A 503 94.08 6.44 -19.20
CA ARG A 503 94.09 6.95 -20.59
C ARG A 503 94.54 5.91 -21.63
N SER A 504 93.54 5.35 -22.32
CA SER A 504 93.57 4.95 -23.74
C SER A 504 94.69 4.02 -24.25
N ALA A 505 94.42 2.71 -24.30
CA ALA A 505 94.54 1.93 -25.54
C ALA A 505 93.76 0.59 -25.43
N GLN A 506 93.36 0.07 -26.57
CA GLN A 506 92.43 -1.04 -26.79
C GLN A 506 92.78 -2.41 -26.16
N GLN A 507 91.70 -3.14 -25.83
CA GLN A 507 91.58 -4.60 -25.68
C GLN A 507 92.32 -5.31 -24.53
N PRO A 508 91.65 -5.50 -23.37
CA PRO A 508 91.96 -6.59 -22.46
C PRO A 508 91.53 -7.94 -23.05
N GLN A 509 92.38 -8.94 -22.86
CA GLN A 509 92.12 -10.34 -23.18
C GLN A 509 90.89 -10.87 -22.42
N GLN A 510 90.25 -11.94 -22.93
CA GLN A 510 89.26 -12.71 -22.16
C GLN A 510 89.91 -13.43 -20.97
N GLN A 511 90.13 -12.70 -19.87
CA GLN A 511 90.11 -13.33 -18.56
C GLN A 511 88.65 -13.70 -18.27
N ARG A 512 88.40 -15.00 -18.05
CA ARG A 512 87.11 -15.47 -17.57
C ARG A 512 86.88 -14.90 -16.18
N ASN A 513 86.13 -13.81 -16.08
CA ASN A 513 85.46 -13.44 -14.84
C ASN A 513 84.73 -14.68 -14.33
N ALA A 514 85.07 -15.15 -13.13
CA ALA A 514 84.40 -16.28 -12.52
C ALA A 514 82.89 -15.98 -12.50
N SER A 515 82.11 -16.84 -13.16
CA SER A 515 80.70 -16.58 -13.39
C SER A 515 79.96 -16.40 -12.07
N ILE A 516 79.56 -15.15 -11.76
CA ILE A 516 78.79 -14.81 -10.56
C ILE A 516 77.42 -15.52 -10.51
N LEU A 517 77.00 -16.19 -11.60
CA LEU A 517 75.88 -17.13 -11.55
C LEU A 517 76.11 -18.33 -10.61
N SER A 518 77.36 -18.71 -10.29
CA SER A 518 77.64 -19.83 -9.37
C SER A 518 77.55 -19.44 -7.88
N SER A 519 77.52 -18.14 -7.57
CA SER A 519 77.39 -17.60 -6.21
C SER A 519 76.04 -16.90 -5.95
N LEU A 520 75.12 -16.92 -6.94
CA LEU A 520 73.72 -16.59 -6.72
C LEU A 520 73.12 -17.58 -5.73
N SER A 521 72.88 -17.12 -4.50
CA SER A 521 72.05 -17.81 -3.52
C SER A 521 70.78 -17.00 -3.27
N ASP A 522 69.67 -17.72 -3.07
CA ASP A 522 68.38 -17.13 -2.75
C ASP A 522 68.48 -16.26 -1.50
N ASN A 523 67.83 -15.09 -1.52
CA ASN A 523 67.71 -14.20 -0.37
C ASN A 523 67.21 -15.02 0.85
N SER A 524 67.67 -14.70 2.06
CA SER A 524 67.20 -15.35 3.30
C SER A 524 65.66 -15.36 3.38
N GLY A 525 65.04 -16.52 3.16
CA GLY A 525 63.59 -16.72 3.16
C GLY A 525 62.89 -16.71 1.79
N ALA A 526 63.61 -16.51 0.68
CA ALA A 526 63.04 -16.58 -0.67
C ALA A 526 62.61 -18.00 -1.06
N TYR A 527 63.40 -19.03 -0.72
CA TYR A 527 62.97 -20.42 -0.82
C TYR A 527 62.57 -21.01 0.55
N ASN A 528 61.28 -21.26 0.73
CA ASN A 528 60.76 -22.02 1.86
C ASN A 528 60.53 -23.48 1.45
N LYS A 529 61.30 -24.42 2.03
CA LYS A 529 61.11 -25.87 1.80
C LYS A 529 59.63 -26.25 2.03
N LYS A 530 59.02 -26.94 1.06
CA LYS A 530 57.61 -27.37 1.11
C LYS A 530 57.40 -28.44 2.18
N ILE A 531 57.08 -28.02 3.40
CA ILE A 531 56.77 -28.92 4.52
C ILE A 531 55.39 -29.57 4.31
N ARG A 532 55.33 -30.90 4.27
CA ARG A 532 54.07 -31.66 4.28
C ARG A 532 53.41 -31.53 5.67
N ARG A 533 52.36 -30.71 5.77
CA ARG A 533 51.64 -30.46 7.03
C ARG A 533 50.81 -31.68 7.44
N GLY A 534 51.34 -32.51 8.34
CA GLY A 534 50.61 -33.60 8.97
C GLY A 534 49.59 -33.13 10.03
N ARG A 535 48.67 -34.01 10.43
CA ARG A 535 47.85 -33.87 11.65
C ARG A 535 48.54 -34.61 12.81
N GLY A 536 48.26 -34.20 14.04
CA GLY A 536 48.81 -34.84 15.25
C GLY A 536 50.20 -34.34 15.68
N PRO A 537 50.61 -34.62 16.94
CA PRO A 537 51.81 -34.05 17.55
C PRO A 537 53.13 -34.51 16.90
N SER A 538 53.17 -35.73 16.36
CA SER A 538 54.34 -36.29 15.64
C SER A 538 54.77 -35.46 14.41
N SER A 539 53.92 -34.56 13.92
CA SER A 539 54.27 -33.60 12.86
C SER A 539 55.21 -32.46 13.29
N GLY A 540 55.51 -32.32 14.58
CA GLY A 540 56.37 -31.25 15.13
C GLY A 540 55.79 -29.83 15.00
N LYS A 541 54.54 -29.68 14.55
CA LYS A 541 53.85 -28.37 14.33
C LYS A 541 52.45 -28.33 14.96
N GLY A 542 52.26 -29.11 16.03
CA GLY A 542 51.01 -29.18 16.80
C GLY A 542 49.91 -30.02 16.15
N LYS A 543 48.86 -30.35 16.93
CA LYS A 543 47.80 -31.29 16.51
C LYS A 543 47.01 -30.87 15.25
N THR A 544 46.84 -29.58 14.99
CA THR A 544 45.98 -29.04 13.92
C THR A 544 46.75 -28.49 12.71
N SER A 545 47.91 -29.06 12.38
CA SER A 545 48.65 -28.73 11.14
C SER A 545 49.06 -27.24 11.04
N GLY A 546 49.25 -26.58 12.18
CA GLY A 546 49.52 -25.15 12.29
C GLY A 546 48.34 -24.21 11.97
N ARG A 547 47.08 -24.68 12.03
CA ARG A 547 45.87 -23.84 11.84
C ARG A 547 45.22 -23.33 13.14
N GLY A 548 45.77 -23.67 14.31
CA GLY A 548 45.18 -23.31 15.61
C GLY A 548 43.97 -24.17 15.99
N HIS A 549 43.24 -23.79 17.04
CA HIS A 549 41.93 -24.36 17.38
C HIS A 549 40.81 -23.36 17.08
N LYS A 550 39.58 -23.89 16.93
CA LYS A 550 38.38 -23.23 16.37
C LYS A 550 38.27 -21.73 16.69
N GLY A 551 38.15 -20.92 15.64
CA GLY A 551 37.90 -19.49 15.67
C GLY A 551 37.69 -18.97 14.24
N GLN A 552 37.17 -17.75 14.07
CA GLN A 552 36.75 -17.23 12.75
C GLN A 552 37.87 -17.26 11.70
N LYS A 553 39.11 -16.95 12.09
CA LYS A 553 40.32 -17.04 11.23
C LYS A 553 40.71 -18.46 10.78
N ALA A 554 40.11 -19.51 11.36
CA ALA A 554 40.28 -20.89 10.91
C ALA A 554 39.23 -21.30 9.84
N HIS A 555 38.14 -20.54 9.70
CA HIS A 555 37.04 -20.80 8.77
C HIS A 555 37.00 -19.79 7.60
N GLY A 556 37.55 -18.58 7.75
CA GLY A 556 37.62 -17.59 6.68
C GLY A 556 38.54 -16.40 6.98
N LYS A 557 38.60 -15.44 6.05
CA LYS A 557 39.17 -14.10 6.29
C LYS A 557 38.02 -13.14 6.63
N VAL A 558 38.25 -12.18 7.52
CA VAL A 558 37.31 -11.07 7.73
C VAL A 558 37.35 -10.17 6.48
N PRO A 559 36.21 -9.80 5.88
CA PRO A 559 36.17 -8.84 4.79
C PRO A 559 36.79 -7.50 5.22
N ARG A 560 37.42 -6.80 4.27
CA ARG A 560 37.93 -5.45 4.51
C ARG A 560 36.75 -4.52 4.82
N ASN A 561 36.87 -3.65 5.82
CA ASN A 561 35.82 -2.75 6.35
C ASN A 561 34.71 -3.45 7.18
N PHE A 562 34.97 -4.59 7.84
CA PHE A 562 34.04 -5.22 8.77
C PHE A 562 34.70 -5.46 10.13
N ASN A 563 34.10 -4.93 11.21
CA ASN A 563 34.58 -5.14 12.59
C ASN A 563 34.03 -6.45 13.18
N GLY A 564 34.54 -7.59 12.68
CA GLY A 564 34.37 -8.91 13.27
C GLY A 564 32.99 -9.57 13.17
N GLY A 565 31.97 -8.87 12.69
CA GLY A 565 30.59 -9.36 12.54
C GLY A 565 30.01 -9.18 11.14
N GLN A 566 28.68 -9.11 11.04
CA GLN A 566 27.93 -8.84 9.80
C GLN A 566 27.80 -7.34 9.46
N THR A 567 28.19 -6.43 10.36
CA THR A 567 27.99 -4.99 10.17
C THR A 567 29.21 -4.33 9.53
N PRO A 568 29.06 -3.61 8.40
CA PRO A 568 30.12 -2.79 7.83
C PRO A 568 30.56 -1.66 8.77
N GLU A 569 31.85 -1.36 8.78
CA GLU A 569 32.49 -0.33 9.62
C GLU A 569 32.00 1.09 9.29
N GLU A 570 31.58 1.33 8.05
CA GLU A 570 30.94 2.58 7.59
C GLU A 570 29.58 2.86 8.27
N VAL A 571 28.82 1.81 8.63
CA VAL A 571 27.55 1.93 9.36
C VAL A 571 27.81 2.26 10.83
N VAL A 572 28.89 1.72 11.40
CA VAL A 572 29.25 1.90 12.83
C VAL A 572 29.86 3.28 13.09
N HIS A 573 30.58 3.86 12.12
CA HIS A 573 31.32 5.12 12.31
C HIS A 573 30.82 6.31 11.48
N GLY A 574 29.74 6.16 10.68
CA GLY A 574 28.85 7.24 10.25
C GLY A 574 29.49 8.56 9.79
N VAL A 575 30.47 8.51 8.88
CA VAL A 575 31.26 9.70 8.47
C VAL A 575 30.48 10.66 7.54
N ARG A 576 29.28 10.28 7.10
CA ARG A 576 28.39 11.11 6.26
C ARG A 576 26.98 11.11 6.84
N GLY A 577 26.32 12.27 6.82
CA GLY A 577 24.91 12.39 7.15
C GLY A 577 24.02 11.74 6.08
N PHE A 578 22.77 11.46 6.44
CA PHE A 578 21.77 10.91 5.53
C PHE A 578 21.50 11.85 4.34
N GLU A 579 21.68 11.34 3.12
CA GLU A 579 21.29 12.05 1.90
C GLU A 579 19.76 11.93 1.72
N ASN A 580 19.04 13.04 1.92
CA ASN A 580 17.58 13.05 1.78
C ASN A 580 17.17 12.94 0.31
N GLN A 581 16.85 11.72 -0.13
CA GLN A 581 16.36 11.38 -1.47
C GLN A 581 15.03 12.07 -1.84
N HIS A 582 14.26 12.52 -0.84
CA HIS A 582 13.00 13.25 -1.02
C HIS A 582 13.18 14.77 -0.98
N SER A 583 14.42 15.27 -0.96
CA SER A 583 14.69 16.71 -1.01
C SER A 583 14.39 17.28 -2.40
N ILE A 584 13.64 18.39 -2.44
CA ILE A 584 13.23 19.06 -3.68
C ILE A 584 14.38 19.95 -4.16
N GLU A 585 14.94 19.65 -5.33
CA GLU A 585 16.06 20.39 -5.89
C GLU A 585 15.58 21.39 -6.96
N MET A 586 15.55 22.68 -6.60
CA MET A 586 15.12 23.75 -7.51
C MET A 586 16.31 24.45 -8.18
N THR A 587 16.19 24.73 -9.47
CA THR A 587 17.23 25.43 -10.23
C THR A 587 17.26 26.92 -9.83
N PRO A 588 18.41 27.46 -9.38
CA PRO A 588 18.49 28.84 -8.90
C PRO A 588 18.53 29.86 -10.05
N LEU A 589 17.63 30.85 -10.02
CA LEU A 589 17.66 32.05 -10.86
C LEU A 589 18.06 33.25 -10.00
N ASN A 590 19.08 34.00 -10.41
CA ASN A 590 19.51 35.20 -9.71
C ASN A 590 19.06 36.47 -10.46
N ILE A 591 18.64 37.51 -9.74
CA ILE A 591 18.15 38.77 -10.30
C ILE A 591 19.16 39.41 -11.27
N ASN A 592 20.46 39.41 -10.94
CA ASN A 592 21.49 39.94 -11.82
C ASN A 592 21.57 39.26 -13.21
N ARG A 593 21.21 37.98 -13.29
CA ARG A 593 21.15 37.21 -14.54
C ARG A 593 19.87 37.51 -15.33
N LEU A 594 18.77 37.80 -14.62
CA LEU A 594 17.51 38.23 -15.24
C LEU A 594 17.70 39.58 -15.95
N GLN A 595 18.23 40.60 -15.25
CA GLN A 595 18.51 41.91 -15.86
C GLN A 595 19.45 41.78 -17.07
N ALA A 596 20.56 41.03 -16.95
CA ALA A 596 21.50 40.85 -18.07
C ALA A 596 20.89 40.18 -19.32
N TRP A 597 19.80 39.41 -19.18
CA TRP A 597 19.06 38.84 -20.32
C TRP A 597 18.04 39.81 -20.92
N ILE A 598 17.52 40.75 -20.12
CA ILE A 598 16.68 41.87 -20.56
C ILE A 598 17.54 42.90 -21.31
N ASP A 599 18.69 43.29 -20.76
CA ASP A 599 19.66 44.20 -21.38
C ASP A 599 20.16 43.67 -22.73
N ALA A 600 20.30 42.35 -22.85
CA ALA A 600 20.67 41.66 -24.09
C ALA A 600 19.52 41.51 -25.10
N GLY A 601 18.32 42.05 -24.81
CA GLY A 601 17.14 41.96 -25.67
C GLY A 601 16.57 40.53 -25.84
N ARG A 602 16.91 39.60 -24.92
CA ARG A 602 16.53 38.17 -25.01
C ARG A 602 15.28 37.81 -24.21
N LEU A 603 14.84 38.72 -23.34
CA LEU A 603 13.60 38.66 -22.59
C LEU A 603 12.91 40.02 -22.72
N ASP A 604 11.63 40.01 -23.11
CA ASP A 604 10.79 41.20 -23.15
C ASP A 604 10.24 41.48 -21.73
N PRO A 605 10.55 42.62 -21.10
CA PRO A 605 10.05 42.95 -19.76
C PRO A 605 8.56 43.31 -19.75
N ASN A 606 7.95 43.61 -20.91
CA ASN A 606 6.54 44.00 -21.02
C ASN A 606 5.58 42.80 -20.96
N GLN A 607 6.10 41.56 -21.01
CA GLN A 607 5.32 40.33 -20.96
C GLN A 607 5.64 39.54 -19.69
N PRO A 608 4.70 38.76 -19.14
CA PRO A 608 4.94 37.95 -17.95
C PRO A 608 6.05 36.92 -18.22
N ILE A 609 7.17 37.07 -17.51
CA ILE A 609 8.34 36.19 -17.63
C ILE A 609 8.03 34.88 -16.90
N THR A 610 7.59 33.88 -17.66
CA THR A 610 7.26 32.54 -17.16
C THR A 610 8.40 31.56 -17.35
N LEU A 611 8.26 30.37 -16.74
CA LEU A 611 9.14 29.22 -16.95
C LEU A 611 9.39 28.89 -18.44
N ARG A 612 8.40 29.08 -19.32
CA ARG A 612 8.51 28.85 -20.76
C ARG A 612 9.48 29.84 -21.42
N GLU A 613 9.37 31.12 -21.10
CA GLU A 613 10.23 32.17 -21.68
C GLU A 613 11.66 32.13 -21.10
N LEU A 614 11.81 31.80 -19.82
CA LEU A 614 13.13 31.54 -19.21
C LEU A 614 13.86 30.35 -19.84
N ALA A 615 13.12 29.33 -20.31
CA ALA A 615 13.67 28.20 -21.04
C ALA A 615 13.98 28.52 -22.51
N LYS A 616 13.05 29.19 -23.23
CA LYS A 616 13.23 29.61 -24.64
C LYS A 616 14.42 30.56 -24.81
N SER A 617 14.51 31.60 -23.97
CA SER A 617 15.61 32.57 -23.95
C SER A 617 16.96 31.96 -23.53
N ARG A 618 16.98 30.68 -23.11
CA ARG A 618 18.12 29.99 -22.50
C ARG A 618 18.70 30.76 -21.31
N CYS A 619 17.86 31.51 -20.60
CA CYS A 619 18.26 32.13 -19.33
C CYS A 619 18.63 31.04 -18.31
N ILE A 620 17.90 29.92 -18.30
CA ILE A 620 18.17 28.76 -17.45
C ILE A 620 18.37 27.50 -18.31
N HIS A 621 19.28 26.63 -17.90
CA HIS A 621 19.50 25.29 -18.48
C HIS A 621 19.20 24.25 -17.40
N GLY A 622 18.62 23.10 -17.76
CA GLY A 622 18.35 22.02 -16.80
C GLY A 622 17.42 22.44 -15.66
N ILE A 623 16.16 22.73 -15.96
CA ILE A 623 15.14 22.94 -14.93
C ILE A 623 14.87 21.59 -14.25
N LYS A 624 15.11 21.54 -12.93
CA LYS A 624 14.89 20.36 -12.08
C LYS A 624 13.44 20.35 -11.56
N ASP A 625 13.21 20.46 -10.25
CA ASP A 625 11.87 20.45 -9.66
C ASP A 625 11.15 21.81 -9.75
N GLY A 626 11.80 22.82 -10.33
CA GLY A 626 11.28 24.16 -10.47
C GLY A 626 12.38 25.21 -10.54
N ILE A 627 11.99 26.48 -10.45
CA ILE A 627 12.90 27.64 -10.45
C ILE A 627 12.76 28.36 -9.11
N LYS A 628 13.88 28.56 -8.41
CA LYS A 628 13.94 29.35 -7.17
C LYS A 628 14.63 30.69 -7.43
N LEU A 629 13.91 31.79 -7.20
CA LEU A 629 14.39 33.15 -7.43
C LEU A 629 15.17 33.70 -6.23
N LEU A 630 16.38 34.21 -6.48
CA LEU A 630 17.38 34.60 -5.49
C LEU A 630 17.92 36.03 -5.73
N ALA A 631 18.13 36.76 -4.65
CA ALA A 631 18.45 38.20 -4.67
C ALA A 631 19.94 38.56 -4.88
N ARG A 632 20.74 37.74 -5.58
CA ARG A 632 22.17 38.03 -5.73
C ARG A 632 22.38 39.27 -6.60
N SER A 633 23.01 40.29 -6.00
CA SER A 633 23.26 41.61 -6.61
C SER A 633 21.96 42.28 -7.09
N SER A 634 20.96 42.34 -6.20
CA SER A 634 19.65 42.96 -6.41
C SER A 634 19.72 44.43 -6.84
N GLU A 635 20.73 45.18 -6.40
CA GLU A 635 20.98 46.60 -6.76
C GLU A 635 21.11 46.86 -8.27
N LYS A 636 21.30 45.81 -9.08
CA LYS A 636 21.41 45.91 -10.54
C LYS A 636 20.08 45.84 -11.28
N LEU A 637 18.96 45.56 -10.60
CA LEU A 637 17.65 45.52 -11.22
C LEU A 637 17.12 46.95 -11.38
N THR A 638 16.99 47.40 -12.63
CA THR A 638 16.48 48.74 -12.98
C THR A 638 15.18 48.66 -13.78
N THR A 639 14.90 47.53 -14.42
CA THR A 639 13.70 47.33 -15.22
C THR A 639 12.58 46.70 -14.38
N PRO A 640 11.33 47.23 -14.41
CA PRO A 640 10.18 46.56 -13.82
C PRO A 640 9.88 45.27 -14.61
N VAL A 641 9.54 44.19 -13.91
CA VAL A 641 9.30 42.87 -14.51
C VAL A 641 8.15 42.18 -13.77
N ASP A 642 7.18 41.61 -14.50
CA ASP A 642 6.26 40.59 -13.95
C ASP A 642 6.86 39.20 -14.17
N ILE A 643 7.12 38.45 -13.09
CA ILE A 643 7.80 37.15 -13.14
C ILE A 643 7.04 36.06 -12.38
N VAL A 644 6.88 34.91 -13.05
CA VAL A 644 6.20 33.73 -12.51
C VAL A 644 7.21 32.59 -12.34
N VAL A 645 7.46 32.21 -11.08
CA VAL A 645 8.49 31.24 -10.67
C VAL A 645 7.96 30.24 -9.65
N SER A 646 8.68 29.14 -9.42
CA SER A 646 8.22 28.10 -8.48
C SER A 646 8.32 28.56 -7.03
N ARG A 647 9.45 29.14 -6.62
CA ARG A 647 9.63 29.74 -5.28
C ARG A 647 10.48 30.99 -5.37
N ALA A 648 10.36 31.89 -4.40
CA ALA A 648 11.18 33.09 -4.29
C ALA A 648 11.72 33.28 -2.86
N SER A 649 12.89 33.91 -2.74
CA SER A 649 13.38 34.42 -1.44
C SER A 649 12.77 35.79 -1.13
N ALA A 650 12.49 36.09 0.13
CA ALA A 650 11.90 37.37 0.56
C ALA A 650 12.69 38.60 0.07
N SER A 651 14.03 38.53 0.09
CA SER A 651 14.91 39.58 -0.45
C SER A 651 14.81 39.76 -1.97
N ALA A 652 14.37 38.74 -2.71
CA ALA A 652 14.17 38.82 -4.16
C ALA A 652 12.80 39.42 -4.51
N ILE A 653 11.76 39.06 -3.73
CA ILE A 653 10.44 39.69 -3.81
C ILE A 653 10.58 41.19 -3.55
N ALA A 654 11.20 41.58 -2.43
CA ALA A 654 11.41 42.98 -2.07
C ALA A 654 12.22 43.75 -3.12
N ALA A 655 13.24 43.14 -3.74
CA ALA A 655 14.04 43.78 -4.78
C ALA A 655 13.25 44.04 -6.08
N ILE A 656 12.38 43.10 -6.48
CA ILE A 656 11.58 43.25 -7.70
C ILE A 656 10.42 44.23 -7.48
N GLU A 657 9.76 44.19 -6.32
CA GLU A 657 8.73 45.16 -5.95
C GLU A 657 9.30 46.58 -5.83
N ALA A 658 10.53 46.73 -5.30
CA ALA A 658 11.23 48.03 -5.26
C ALA A 658 11.59 48.58 -6.66
N ALA A 659 11.78 47.71 -7.65
CA ALA A 659 11.96 48.09 -9.06
C ALA A 659 10.63 48.31 -9.81
N GLY A 660 9.47 48.24 -9.12
CA GLY A 660 8.14 48.38 -9.73
C GLY A 660 7.63 47.13 -10.47
N GLY A 661 8.28 45.98 -10.27
CA GLY A 661 7.86 44.70 -10.81
C GLY A 661 6.87 43.94 -9.92
N LYS A 662 6.42 42.78 -10.41
CA LYS A 662 5.51 41.86 -9.73
C LYS A 662 6.11 40.46 -9.69
N VAL A 663 5.94 39.76 -8.57
CA VAL A 663 6.35 38.35 -8.41
C VAL A 663 5.12 37.51 -8.11
N THR A 664 4.96 36.41 -8.82
CA THR A 664 3.94 35.38 -8.51
C THR A 664 4.63 34.04 -8.31
N THR A 665 4.45 33.39 -7.16
CA THR A 665 4.93 32.02 -6.94
C THR A 665 3.85 30.99 -7.28
N ARG A 666 4.24 29.97 -8.06
CA ARG A 666 3.31 29.00 -8.66
C ARG A 666 3.84 27.57 -8.52
N TYR A 667 2.97 26.63 -8.14
CA TYR A 667 3.34 25.22 -8.04
C TYR A 667 3.58 24.60 -9.42
N TYR A 668 4.56 23.69 -9.54
CA TYR A 668 4.80 22.90 -10.75
C TYR A 668 5.30 21.50 -10.36
N THR A 669 5.00 20.51 -11.21
CA THR A 669 5.53 19.14 -11.13
C THR A 669 6.49 18.87 -12.30
N LYS A 670 7.40 17.88 -12.19
CA LYS A 670 8.32 17.54 -13.31
C LYS A 670 7.58 17.34 -14.66
N PRO A 671 6.45 16.62 -14.74
CA PRO A 671 5.68 16.51 -15.98
C PRO A 671 5.12 17.85 -16.46
N SER A 672 4.59 18.69 -15.56
CA SER A 672 4.02 19.98 -15.96
C SER A 672 5.09 20.95 -16.49
N ILE A 673 6.30 20.95 -15.91
CA ILE A 673 7.46 21.70 -16.41
C ILE A 673 7.80 21.27 -17.85
N SER A 674 7.74 19.97 -18.14
CA SER A 674 7.95 19.44 -19.49
C SER A 674 6.88 19.93 -20.49
N ARG A 675 5.59 19.83 -20.11
CA ARG A 675 4.44 20.25 -20.94
C ARG A 675 4.41 21.77 -21.19
N VAL A 676 4.66 22.58 -20.16
CA VAL A 676 4.77 24.05 -20.26
C VAL A 676 5.91 24.47 -21.20
N ARG A 677 7.05 23.78 -21.18
CA ARG A 677 8.15 24.04 -22.13
C ARG A 677 7.77 23.73 -23.57
N ARG A 678 6.99 22.67 -23.81
CA ARG A 678 6.45 22.31 -25.13
C ARG A 678 5.31 23.23 -25.58
N GLY A 679 4.62 23.87 -24.64
CA GLY A 679 3.46 24.73 -24.89
C GLY A 679 2.13 23.97 -24.91
N GLU A 680 2.09 22.77 -24.35
CA GLU A 680 0.89 21.92 -24.25
C GLU A 680 -0.03 22.29 -23.06
N THR A 681 0.44 23.19 -22.19
CA THR A 681 -0.20 23.59 -20.93
C THR A 681 0.04 25.08 -20.67
N ASP A 682 -0.93 25.74 -20.05
CA ASP A 682 -0.81 27.13 -19.59
C ASP A 682 0.33 27.28 -18.55
N PRO A 683 1.22 28.28 -18.68
CA PRO A 683 2.35 28.44 -17.78
C PRO A 683 2.01 29.00 -16.39
N ILE A 684 0.80 29.54 -16.18
CA ILE A 684 0.42 30.35 -15.00
C ILE A 684 -0.80 29.76 -14.29
N TYR A 685 -1.83 29.33 -15.02
CA TYR A 685 -3.18 29.17 -14.50
C TYR A 685 -3.69 27.72 -14.43
N SER A 686 -4.62 27.46 -13.51
CA SER A 686 -5.22 26.18 -13.15
C SER A 686 -6.62 26.37 -12.55
N ILE A 687 -7.27 25.27 -12.15
CA ILE A 687 -8.61 25.24 -11.56
C ILE A 687 -8.69 26.11 -10.29
N GLN A 688 -7.67 26.05 -9.42
CA GLN A 688 -7.64 26.85 -8.19
C GLN A 688 -7.04 28.26 -8.36
N SER A 689 -6.64 28.65 -9.57
CA SER A 689 -6.15 30.00 -9.82
C SER A 689 -7.31 30.95 -10.16
N ALA A 690 -7.19 32.23 -9.79
CA ALA A 690 -8.17 33.23 -10.21
C ALA A 690 -8.29 33.28 -11.75
N GLU A 691 -9.52 33.27 -12.25
CA GLU A 691 -9.82 33.31 -13.69
C GLU A 691 -9.32 34.61 -14.34
N PRO A 692 -8.96 34.59 -15.64
CA PRO A 692 -8.46 35.76 -16.33
C PRO A 692 -9.61 36.70 -16.66
N THR A 693 -9.31 37.99 -16.79
CA THR A 693 -10.21 38.94 -17.45
C THR A 693 -10.19 38.83 -18.97
N THR A 694 -9.25 38.06 -19.55
CA THR A 694 -9.05 37.90 -21.00
C THR A 694 -9.12 36.43 -21.45
N PRO A 695 -9.77 36.12 -22.59
CA PRO A 695 -9.78 34.76 -23.15
C PRO A 695 -8.37 34.25 -23.45
N ARG A 696 -8.11 32.96 -23.18
CA ARG A 696 -6.81 32.31 -23.39
C ARG A 696 -6.85 31.33 -24.58
N PRO A 697 -5.70 31.04 -25.22
CA PRO A 697 -5.61 29.90 -26.13
C PRO A 697 -5.92 28.59 -25.40
N GLU A 698 -6.60 27.67 -26.08
CA GLU A 698 -6.94 26.36 -25.54
C GLU A 698 -5.69 25.46 -25.45
N PHE A 699 -5.46 24.89 -24.26
CA PHE A 699 -4.31 24.02 -23.99
C PHE A 699 -4.75 22.57 -23.77
N LYS A 700 -4.03 21.62 -24.37
CA LYS A 700 -4.35 20.18 -24.32
C LYS A 700 -4.34 19.59 -22.90
N TYR A 701 -3.47 20.10 -22.02
CA TYR A 701 -3.39 19.62 -20.63
C TYR A 701 -3.47 20.79 -19.64
N ARG A 702 -4.20 20.59 -18.54
CA ARG A 702 -4.32 21.55 -17.43
C ARG A 702 -3.06 21.55 -16.54
N LEU A 703 -2.77 22.69 -15.91
CA LEU A 703 -1.67 22.84 -14.95
C LEU A 703 -2.11 22.34 -13.55
N PRO A 704 -1.27 21.57 -12.82
CA PRO A 704 -1.66 21.02 -11.52
C PRO A 704 -1.66 22.06 -10.40
N ASP A 705 -2.46 21.79 -9.38
CA ASP A 705 -2.50 22.50 -8.10
C ASP A 705 -1.79 21.67 -7.01
N PRO A 706 -1.30 22.28 -5.92
CA PRO A 706 -0.55 21.58 -4.89
C PRO A 706 -1.46 20.67 -4.06
N ALA A 707 -1.11 19.38 -3.97
CA ALA A 707 -1.76 18.42 -3.08
C ALA A 707 -1.08 18.30 -1.70
N SER A 708 0.20 18.63 -1.60
CA SER A 708 0.94 18.53 -0.33
C SER A 708 0.58 19.69 0.60
N ARG A 709 0.31 19.41 1.88
CA ARG A 709 0.01 20.42 2.91
C ARG A 709 1.07 21.56 2.90
N LYS A 710 2.35 21.19 2.86
CA LYS A 710 3.49 22.11 2.89
C LYS A 710 3.54 23.04 1.68
N ASP A 711 3.09 22.58 0.51
CA ASP A 711 2.97 23.41 -0.68
C ASP A 711 1.70 24.26 -0.65
N ILE A 712 0.55 23.71 -0.23
CA ILE A 712 -0.71 24.48 -0.09
C ILE A 712 -0.50 25.68 0.84
N GLU A 713 0.08 25.48 2.03
CA GLU A 713 0.37 26.56 2.98
C GLU A 713 1.34 27.60 2.36
N TYR A 714 2.34 27.17 1.59
CA TYR A 714 3.28 28.07 0.90
C TYR A 714 2.63 28.91 -0.21
N TYR A 715 1.79 28.31 -1.07
CA TYR A 715 1.15 29.01 -2.19
C TYR A 715 -0.12 29.78 -1.81
N ARG A 716 -0.67 29.56 -0.60
CA ARG A 716 -1.70 30.43 -0.01
C ARG A 716 -1.09 31.66 0.67
N ASP A 717 0.13 31.59 1.17
CA ASP A 717 0.76 32.69 1.91
C ASP A 717 0.99 33.97 1.06
N PRO A 718 0.36 35.12 1.40
CA PRO A 718 0.59 36.38 0.71
C PRO A 718 2.03 36.91 0.85
N ALA A 719 2.78 36.49 1.88
CA ALA A 719 4.18 36.85 2.07
C ALA A 719 5.11 36.17 1.04
N HIS A 720 4.70 35.00 0.52
CA HIS A 720 5.39 34.28 -0.54
C HIS A 720 4.89 34.67 -1.95
N ARG A 721 3.92 35.60 -2.05
CA ARG A 721 3.20 35.96 -3.28
C ARG A 721 2.63 34.73 -4.01
N GLY A 722 2.11 33.78 -3.22
CA GLY A 722 1.51 32.57 -3.76
C GLY A 722 0.23 32.86 -4.53
N TYR A 723 0.07 32.21 -5.68
CA TYR A 723 -1.10 32.40 -6.56
C TYR A 723 -2.45 32.02 -5.92
N LEU A 724 -2.45 31.22 -4.84
CA LEU A 724 -3.65 30.85 -4.08
C LEU A 724 -3.98 31.82 -2.94
N SER A 725 -3.23 32.92 -2.79
CA SER A 725 -3.46 33.91 -1.73
C SER A 725 -4.84 34.56 -1.75
N HIS A 726 -5.50 34.61 -2.92
CA HIS A 726 -6.88 35.07 -3.07
C HIS A 726 -7.92 34.16 -2.38
N MET A 727 -7.57 32.92 -2.01
CA MET A 727 -8.43 32.01 -1.23
C MET A 727 -8.34 32.23 0.30
N LEU A 728 -7.51 33.16 0.78
CA LEU A 728 -7.51 33.55 2.18
C LEU A 728 -8.52 34.68 2.41
N GLN A 729 -9.49 34.43 3.29
CA GLN A 729 -10.37 35.48 3.78
C GLN A 729 -9.59 36.44 4.68
N GLU A 730 -10.00 37.70 4.72
CA GLU A 730 -9.37 38.73 5.54
C GLU A 730 -9.35 38.30 7.03
N GLY A 731 -8.17 38.32 7.64
CA GLY A 731 -7.94 37.86 9.02
C GLY A 731 -7.67 36.36 9.20
N GLN A 732 -7.63 35.55 8.13
CA GLN A 732 -7.16 34.15 8.18
C GLN A 732 -5.66 34.05 7.90
N GLY A 733 -4.94 33.22 8.67
CA GLY A 733 -3.56 32.86 8.38
C GLY A 733 -3.43 31.77 7.30
N PRO A 734 -2.23 31.58 6.71
CA PRO A 734 -2.01 30.62 5.62
C PRO A 734 -1.94 29.15 6.06
N SER A 735 -1.89 28.86 7.36
CA SER A 735 -1.87 27.50 7.91
C SER A 735 -3.21 26.80 7.72
N LEU A 736 -3.18 25.51 7.39
CA LEU A 736 -4.37 24.66 7.35
C LEU A 736 -4.87 24.23 8.74
N PHE A 737 -4.14 24.58 9.80
CA PHE A 737 -4.44 24.24 11.19
C PHE A 737 -4.71 25.50 12.03
N PHE A 738 -5.92 25.56 12.59
CA PHE A 738 -6.45 26.52 13.57
C PHE A 738 -6.49 28.01 13.17
N LYS A 739 -7.43 28.75 13.77
CA LYS A 739 -7.43 30.23 13.73
C LYS A 739 -6.13 30.75 14.33
N THR A 740 -5.47 31.66 13.64
CA THR A 740 -4.21 32.26 14.08
C THR A 740 -4.39 32.95 15.44
N PRO A 741 -3.64 32.58 16.49
CA PRO A 741 -3.74 33.26 17.77
C PRO A 741 -3.22 34.70 17.66
N GLY A 742 -4.12 35.69 17.73
CA GLY A 742 -3.76 37.09 17.98
C GLY A 742 -3.64 38.01 16.75
N GLN A 743 -4.78 38.32 16.12
CA GLN A 743 -5.05 39.71 15.69
C GLN A 743 -6.28 40.25 16.44
N GLY A 744 -6.11 40.42 17.75
CA GLY A 744 -7.02 41.26 18.53
C GLY A 744 -6.86 42.73 18.11
N ARG A 745 -7.96 43.51 18.18
CA ARG A 745 -7.94 44.96 17.93
C ARG A 745 -6.77 45.62 18.66
N VAL A 746 -6.01 46.45 17.94
CA VAL A 746 -4.98 47.29 18.54
C VAL A 746 -5.65 48.45 19.25
N ASP A 747 -6.00 48.26 20.53
CA ASP A 747 -6.38 49.37 21.40
C ASP A 747 -5.18 50.29 21.59
N HIS A 748 -5.34 51.56 21.22
CA HIS A 748 -4.32 52.59 21.40
C HIS A 748 -3.97 52.79 22.89
N LYS A 749 -2.84 52.23 23.34
CA LYS A 749 -2.20 52.62 24.60
C LYS A 749 -0.84 53.29 24.37
N LYS A 750 -0.59 54.31 25.20
CA LYS A 750 0.43 55.35 25.01
C LYS A 750 1.85 54.82 24.81
N VAL A 751 2.55 55.50 23.91
CA VAL A 751 4.00 55.52 23.75
C VAL A 751 4.71 55.76 25.09
N THR A 752 5.67 54.89 25.43
CA THR A 752 6.84 55.26 26.24
C THR A 752 8.11 54.74 25.55
N SER A 753 9.04 55.66 25.28
CA SER A 753 10.26 55.39 24.53
C SER A 753 11.34 54.69 25.36
N LYS A 754 11.96 53.64 24.83
CA LYS A 754 13.41 53.36 24.96
C LYS A 754 13.88 52.19 24.09
N GLY A 755 14.96 52.40 23.34
CA GLY A 755 15.91 51.34 22.93
C GLY A 755 15.49 50.42 21.77
N ALA A 756 15.66 50.87 20.53
CA ALA A 756 15.63 49.98 19.37
C ALA A 756 16.92 49.11 19.30
N LYS A 757 16.78 47.77 19.28
CA LYS A 757 17.68 46.79 18.59
C LYS A 757 17.25 45.32 18.81
N SER A 758 16.23 44.85 18.09
CA SER A 758 16.02 43.41 17.83
C SER A 758 15.01 43.15 16.71
N ALA A 759 15.29 43.66 15.50
CA ALA A 759 14.48 43.33 14.33
C ALA A 759 14.76 41.88 13.86
N ILE A 760 13.79 40.99 14.11
CA ILE A 760 13.38 39.87 13.25
C ILE A 760 14.53 39.02 12.68
N LYS A 761 15.04 38.07 13.48
CA LYS A 761 15.54 36.81 12.93
C LYS A 761 14.36 35.84 12.77
N GLY A 762 13.64 35.98 11.65
CA GLY A 762 12.80 34.87 11.15
C GLY A 762 13.73 33.76 10.68
N GLU A 763 13.82 32.66 11.44
CA GLU A 763 14.81 31.62 11.17
C GLU A 763 14.54 30.91 9.83
N ASN A 764 15.50 31.01 8.89
CA ASN A 764 15.62 30.07 7.77
C ASN A 764 16.06 28.69 8.31
N ARG A 765 15.19 28.02 9.06
CA ARG A 765 15.32 26.59 9.36
C ARG A 765 14.45 25.81 8.41
N VAL A 766 15.11 25.23 7.41
CA VAL A 766 14.57 24.10 6.67
C VAL A 766 14.64 22.90 7.61
N TRP A 767 13.47 22.36 7.95
CA TRP A 767 13.33 20.99 8.46
C TRP A 767 13.44 20.03 7.27
#